data_AF-A0A371JM91-F1
#
_entry.id   AF-A0A371JM91-F1
#
_cell.length_a   1.000
_cell.length_b   1.000
_cell.length_c   1.000
_cell.angle_alpha   90.00
_cell.angle_beta   90.00
_cell.angle_gamma   90.00
#
_symmetry.space_group_name_H-M   'P 1'
#
loop_
_entity.id
_entity.type
_entity.pdbx_description
1 polymer ?
#
loop_
_entity_poly.entity_id
_entity_poly.type
_entity_poly.pdbx_seq_one_letter_code
_entity_poly.pdbx_strand_id
1 'polypeptide(L)'
;MENITFLDSRKKLLCGVFLLLGILLYPNNTFREFPDRSAEEQPFPPTDTDGDGIPDNIDIDDDGDGIIDTVEDENLDGDNCYWTNPTDTDGDTIPDYLDVDSDDDGIIDNIEAQTTHGYIPPSGKDTDCNGLDDAYEETPGSCGGLIPVDTDGDTFPDYKDIDSDDDGILDNVEAQHPDSYLPPSGTDCDGNGLDDTYEETPGSCGGLLPIDSDGDGVKNFRDIDSDDDGIPDNVEGQSTAGYVPPTGHDDDNDGLDNAYEGSGDEGLTPENTDGVDVPDYLDDDSDNDLVADNNEGNDFNFDGVPDQAYTGSDTDNDGLDDGYEGSDVDDGYDVNDEIDDPANDLPDTDGTEDVNYRDFDDDGDGIDTPDEDVDEDGDPTNDDTDGDGTPDYLDPDTPPGDDTDGDGVPDSVDLDDDNDGILDTVEDPDLDGDGDPLTDPLDSDGDGRPDHLDIDSDDDGIPDNVEAQPTAGYIAPNDDDEATYAANQGVNSAYLGGLTPENTDGVDVPDYLDDDSDNDLVADNNEGNDFNFDGVPDQAYTGNDTDNDGLDDGYEGSDVDDGYDVNDEIDDPANDLPDTDGTEDVNYRDFDDDGDGIDTPDEDVDQDGDPTNDDTDGDGTPDYLDPVDDSPPPVDEDIEVMQLITPNGDGDNDFLWINGLDKVRSNTLQVYNRWGVKVYDGTNYNNVNNIFDGRSRGRSTLSVNDYLPAGVYFYIFEYETDEGRFTDSQYLYISR
;
A
#
# COMPACT_ATOMS: atom_id res chain seq x y z
N MET A 1 38.69 51.58 -40.07
CA MET A 1 38.66 52.75 -39.17
C MET A 1 39.02 52.19 -37.81
N GLU A 2 40.31 52.24 -37.47
CA GLU A 2 40.89 53.17 -36.46
C GLU A 2 40.48 52.75 -35.04
N ASN A 3 41.36 52.37 -34.10
CA ASN A 3 42.72 52.87 -33.81
C ASN A 3 43.62 51.84 -33.11
N ILE A 4 44.93 51.98 -33.39
CA ILE A 4 46.10 51.35 -32.76
C ILE A 4 46.79 52.39 -31.87
N THR A 5 47.27 52.01 -30.68
CA THR A 5 48.50 52.52 -30.01
C THR A 5 48.84 51.60 -28.81
N PHE A 6 49.89 50.76 -28.79
CA PHE A 6 51.36 50.93 -28.62
C PHE A 6 51.90 51.16 -27.18
N LEU A 7 52.98 50.40 -26.87
CA LEU A 7 53.92 50.34 -25.71
C LEU A 7 53.59 49.29 -24.63
N ASP A 8 54.50 48.44 -24.16
CA ASP A 8 55.97 48.48 -24.17
C ASP A 8 56.60 47.06 -24.16
N SER A 9 57.82 46.94 -24.68
CA SER A 9 58.59 45.70 -24.81
C SER A 9 59.88 45.76 -24.00
N ARG A 10 60.41 44.56 -23.71
CA ARG A 10 61.82 44.10 -23.77
C ARG A 10 62.40 43.62 -22.43
N LYS A 11 62.93 42.38 -22.44
CA LYS A 11 64.38 42.13 -22.60
C LYS A 11 64.69 40.62 -22.72
N LYS A 12 65.37 40.22 -23.80
CA LYS A 12 66.23 39.03 -23.89
C LYS A 12 67.62 39.44 -24.41
N LEU A 13 68.62 38.63 -24.00
CA LEU A 13 69.97 38.44 -24.54
C LEU A 13 71.11 39.40 -24.12
N LEU A 14 72.13 38.87 -23.40
CA LEU A 14 73.49 38.58 -23.91
C LEU A 14 74.45 38.19 -22.74
N CYS A 15 75.22 37.10 -22.86
CA CYS A 15 76.59 37.09 -22.33
C CYS A 15 77.49 36.09 -23.06
N GLY A 16 78.57 36.60 -23.66
CA GLY A 16 79.62 35.83 -24.30
C GLY A 16 81.00 36.39 -23.91
N VAL A 17 81.81 35.49 -23.35
CA VAL A 17 83.29 35.34 -23.39
C VAL A 17 84.19 36.59 -23.35
N PHE A 18 85.06 36.66 -22.34
CA PHE A 18 86.42 37.20 -22.47
C PHE A 18 87.44 36.44 -21.60
N LEU A 19 88.58 36.13 -22.20
CA LEU A 19 89.75 35.44 -21.64
C LEU A 19 90.96 36.35 -21.91
N LEU A 20 91.79 36.69 -20.90
CA LEU A 20 93.27 36.67 -20.95
C LEU A 20 94.01 37.31 -19.74
N LEU A 21 94.93 36.50 -19.19
CA LEU A 21 96.35 36.76 -18.86
C LEU A 21 96.79 37.31 -17.46
N GLY A 22 97.70 36.56 -16.80
CA GLY A 22 98.83 37.16 -16.07
C GLY A 22 99.36 36.48 -14.80
N ILE A 23 99.99 35.30 -14.91
CA ILE A 23 100.78 34.61 -13.86
C ILE A 23 102.15 35.30 -13.66
N LEU A 24 102.67 35.40 -12.42
CA LEU A 24 104.04 34.97 -11.99
C LEU A 24 104.44 35.46 -10.57
N LEU A 25 104.67 34.54 -9.61
CA LEU A 25 105.97 34.24 -8.93
C LEU A 25 105.82 33.37 -7.65
N TYR A 26 106.51 32.23 -7.65
CA TYR A 26 106.79 31.20 -6.61
C TYR A 26 107.62 31.70 -5.39
N PRO A 27 108.02 30.89 -4.34
CA PRO A 27 107.78 29.45 -4.04
C PRO A 27 107.44 29.06 -2.57
N ASN A 28 106.96 27.81 -2.40
CA ASN A 28 107.24 26.80 -1.36
C ASN A 28 107.96 27.21 -0.04
N ASN A 29 107.31 27.01 1.13
CA ASN A 29 107.47 25.79 1.95
C ASN A 29 106.92 25.94 3.38
N THR A 30 106.19 24.90 3.78
CA THR A 30 106.03 24.33 5.13
C THR A 30 105.37 25.19 6.22
N PHE A 31 104.09 24.91 6.49
CA PHE A 31 103.57 24.92 7.84
C PHE A 31 102.70 23.67 8.08
N ARG A 32 102.92 23.03 9.23
CA ARG A 32 102.13 21.90 9.72
C ARG A 32 100.66 22.31 9.79
N GLU A 33 99.80 21.56 9.11
CA GLU A 33 98.37 21.58 9.38
C GLU A 33 97.98 20.34 10.18
N PHE A 34 97.07 20.62 11.10
CA PHE A 34 96.42 19.70 12.03
C PHE A 34 95.59 18.68 11.23
N PRO A 35 95.33 17.47 11.75
CA PRO A 35 94.47 16.54 11.04
C PRO A 35 93.07 17.14 10.95
N ASP A 36 92.73 17.59 9.75
CA ASP A 36 91.37 17.84 9.31
C ASP A 36 90.66 16.49 9.27
N ARG A 37 89.43 16.45 9.81
CA ARG A 37 88.63 15.23 9.85
C ARG A 37 88.17 14.92 8.44
N SER A 38 88.79 13.94 7.81
CA SER A 38 88.19 13.20 6.70
C SER A 38 87.10 12.28 7.26
N ALA A 39 85.85 12.66 7.04
CA ALA A 39 84.73 11.77 6.72
C ALA A 39 84.11 12.45 5.48
N GLU A 40 84.31 11.94 4.27
CA GLU A 40 83.40 10.96 3.66
C GLU A 40 81.94 11.23 4.07
N GLU A 41 81.37 12.30 3.52
CA GLU A 41 79.97 12.23 3.06
C GLU A 41 80.04 11.34 1.81
N GLN A 42 79.70 10.07 1.97
CA GLN A 42 79.14 9.31 0.85
C GLN A 42 77.80 10.00 0.55
N PRO A 43 77.46 10.30 -0.72
CA PRO A 43 76.06 10.57 -1.03
C PRO A 43 75.27 9.35 -0.54
N PHE A 44 74.09 9.55 0.01
CA PHE A 44 73.16 8.44 0.19
C PHE A 44 73.07 7.68 -1.14
N PRO A 45 72.94 6.33 -1.13
CA PRO A 45 72.48 5.68 -2.34
C PRO A 45 71.22 6.44 -2.80
N PRO A 46 71.08 6.72 -4.12
CA PRO A 46 69.80 7.19 -4.62
C PRO A 46 68.71 6.20 -4.17
N THR A 47 67.51 6.73 -3.92
CA THR A 47 66.30 5.93 -3.66
C THR A 47 66.05 5.03 -4.89
N ASP A 48 65.45 3.88 -4.61
CA ASP A 48 65.31 2.67 -5.46
C ASP A 48 64.10 1.97 -4.82
N THR A 49 62.91 2.41 -5.21
CA THR A 49 61.62 2.13 -4.54
C THR A 49 61.22 0.66 -4.73
N ASP A 50 61.13 0.18 -5.96
CA ASP A 50 60.85 -1.22 -6.32
C ASP A 50 62.00 -2.21 -5.99
N GLY A 51 63.21 -1.70 -5.78
CA GLY A 51 64.39 -2.47 -5.42
C GLY A 51 65.00 -3.30 -6.57
N ASP A 52 64.70 -3.00 -7.83
CA ASP A 52 65.26 -3.70 -9.00
C ASP A 52 66.77 -3.40 -9.21
N GLY A 53 67.25 -2.32 -8.59
CA GLY A 53 68.64 -1.84 -8.65
C GLY A 53 68.89 -0.70 -9.64
N ILE A 54 67.84 -0.13 -10.24
CA ILE A 54 67.78 1.10 -11.02
C ILE A 54 67.23 2.20 -10.08
N PRO A 55 67.97 3.30 -9.85
CA PRO A 55 67.47 4.31 -8.92
C PRO A 55 66.43 5.24 -9.53
N ASP A 56 65.39 5.61 -8.78
CA ASP A 56 64.19 6.36 -9.21
C ASP A 56 64.49 7.51 -10.17
N ASN A 57 65.55 8.27 -9.88
CA ASN A 57 65.92 9.43 -10.69
C ASN A 57 66.35 9.10 -12.15
N ILE A 58 66.48 7.82 -12.51
CA ILE A 58 66.71 7.31 -13.86
C ILE A 58 65.73 6.20 -14.27
N ASP A 59 64.93 5.73 -13.33
CA ASP A 59 63.85 4.79 -13.57
C ASP A 59 62.71 5.50 -14.32
N ILE A 60 61.80 4.74 -14.93
CA ILE A 60 60.61 5.25 -15.61
C ILE A 60 59.31 4.59 -15.11
N ASP A 61 59.43 3.70 -14.14
CA ASP A 61 58.42 2.83 -13.51
C ASP A 61 58.95 2.59 -12.08
N ASP A 62 58.87 3.63 -11.24
CA ASP A 62 59.60 3.72 -9.96
C ASP A 62 59.12 2.66 -8.93
N ASP A 63 57.84 2.25 -8.95
CA ASP A 63 57.25 1.19 -8.09
C ASP A 63 57.27 -0.22 -8.71
N GLY A 64 57.48 -0.33 -10.02
CA GLY A 64 57.65 -1.59 -10.74
C GLY A 64 56.33 -2.30 -11.06
N ASP A 65 55.22 -1.59 -11.07
CA ASP A 65 53.88 -2.09 -11.39
C ASP A 65 53.65 -2.26 -12.91
N GLY A 66 54.54 -1.71 -13.75
CA GLY A 66 54.47 -1.79 -15.21
C GLY A 66 53.66 -0.69 -15.88
N ILE A 67 52.96 0.15 -15.12
CA ILE A 67 52.59 1.50 -15.51
C ILE A 67 53.89 2.34 -15.52
N ILE A 68 53.89 3.55 -16.08
CA ILE A 68 55.12 4.33 -16.22
C ILE A 68 54.89 5.68 -15.62
N ASP A 69 55.79 6.22 -14.78
CA ASP A 69 55.53 7.40 -13.90
C ASP A 69 54.83 8.61 -14.57
N THR A 70 54.99 8.74 -15.88
CA THR A 70 54.36 9.78 -16.70
C THR A 70 52.90 9.50 -17.10
N VAL A 71 52.38 8.31 -16.82
CA VAL A 71 51.01 7.84 -17.05
C VAL A 71 50.22 7.99 -15.76
N GLU A 72 50.78 7.65 -14.58
CA GLU A 72 50.08 7.88 -13.31
C GLU A 72 49.94 9.38 -12.98
N ASP A 73 50.88 10.24 -13.41
CA ASP A 73 50.75 11.70 -13.27
C ASP A 73 49.73 12.31 -14.25
N GLU A 74 48.58 12.72 -13.72
CA GLU A 74 47.55 13.50 -14.44
C GLU A 74 48.07 14.85 -14.96
N ASN A 75 49.19 15.34 -14.41
CA ASN A 75 49.86 16.57 -14.79
C ASN A 75 48.91 17.80 -14.64
N LEU A 76 48.19 17.85 -13.52
CA LEU A 76 47.27 18.93 -13.15
C LEU A 76 47.94 20.33 -13.15
N ASP A 77 49.25 20.39 -12.91
CA ASP A 77 50.01 21.65 -12.89
C ASP A 77 50.51 22.11 -14.28
N GLY A 78 50.44 21.21 -15.28
CA GLY A 78 50.72 21.44 -16.69
C GLY A 78 52.20 21.62 -17.03
N ASP A 79 53.12 21.12 -16.22
CA ASP A 79 54.56 21.22 -16.45
C ASP A 79 55.22 19.95 -17.04
N ASN A 80 54.43 18.86 -17.16
CA ASN A 80 54.77 17.54 -17.71
C ASN A 80 55.92 16.89 -16.94
N CYS A 81 55.80 16.84 -15.63
CA CYS A 81 56.85 16.39 -14.74
C CYS A 81 56.25 15.76 -13.47
N TYR A 82 56.11 14.44 -13.49
CA TYR A 82 55.53 13.62 -12.42
C TYR A 82 56.02 13.99 -11.01
N TRP A 83 57.32 14.16 -10.77
CA TRP A 83 57.82 14.51 -9.42
C TRP A 83 57.46 15.94 -8.92
N THR A 84 56.77 16.79 -9.70
CA THR A 84 56.35 18.13 -9.29
C THR A 84 54.84 18.23 -9.15
N ASN A 85 54.36 18.15 -7.90
CA ASN A 85 52.92 18.07 -7.60
C ASN A 85 52.32 16.83 -8.28
N PRO A 86 52.84 15.63 -7.95
CA PRO A 86 52.31 14.39 -8.49
C PRO A 86 50.85 14.19 -8.06
N THR A 87 50.16 13.33 -8.79
CA THR A 87 48.91 12.68 -8.35
C THR A 87 49.20 11.78 -7.14
N ASP A 88 48.18 11.63 -6.30
CA ASP A 88 48.14 10.99 -4.97
C ASP A 88 46.64 10.74 -4.79
N THR A 89 46.15 9.65 -5.41
CA THR A 89 44.72 9.33 -5.61
C THR A 89 44.02 9.09 -4.26
N ASP A 90 44.47 8.09 -3.51
CA ASP A 90 43.95 7.75 -2.16
C ASP A 90 44.26 8.81 -1.07
N GLY A 91 45.18 9.73 -1.34
CA GLY A 91 45.59 10.80 -0.43
C GLY A 91 46.40 10.32 0.77
N ASP A 92 47.02 9.14 0.72
CA ASP A 92 47.83 8.56 1.80
C ASP A 92 49.21 9.23 1.96
N THR A 93 49.57 10.08 1.00
CA THR A 93 50.81 10.85 0.85
C THR A 93 51.97 10.18 0.10
N ILE A 94 51.74 8.98 -0.43
CA ILE A 94 52.54 8.26 -1.40
C ILE A 94 51.97 8.63 -2.78
N PRO A 95 52.76 9.28 -3.64
CA PRO A 95 52.29 9.55 -4.99
C PRO A 95 52.11 8.26 -5.79
N ASP A 96 51.08 8.18 -6.64
CA ASP A 96 50.73 7.00 -7.44
C ASP A 96 51.94 6.32 -8.10
N TYR A 97 52.86 7.09 -8.70
CA TYR A 97 54.09 6.55 -9.31
C TYR A 97 55.12 5.91 -8.35
N LEU A 98 54.80 5.84 -7.06
CA LEU A 98 55.58 5.18 -6.01
C LEU A 98 54.69 4.25 -5.18
N ASP A 99 53.42 4.18 -5.54
CA ASP A 99 52.38 3.40 -4.92
C ASP A 99 52.23 2.09 -5.72
N VAL A 100 51.80 1.01 -5.07
CA VAL A 100 51.53 -0.26 -5.77
C VAL A 100 50.05 -0.64 -5.73
N ASP A 101 49.24 0.19 -5.09
CA ASP A 101 47.81 0.05 -4.76
C ASP A 101 47.24 1.49 -4.61
N SER A 102 47.13 2.19 -5.74
CA SER A 102 46.98 3.67 -5.79
C SER A 102 45.66 4.20 -5.22
N ASP A 103 44.65 3.34 -5.04
CA ASP A 103 43.33 3.63 -4.47
C ASP A 103 43.09 2.97 -3.09
N ASP A 104 44.07 2.22 -2.55
CA ASP A 104 44.05 1.54 -1.24
C ASP A 104 42.90 0.52 -1.09
N ASP A 105 42.49 -0.08 -2.21
CA ASP A 105 41.46 -1.11 -2.29
C ASP A 105 42.03 -2.53 -2.00
N GLY A 106 43.36 -2.68 -2.03
CA GLY A 106 44.08 -3.91 -1.70
C GLY A 106 44.28 -4.88 -2.86
N ILE A 107 43.70 -4.63 -4.03
CA ILE A 107 44.18 -5.14 -5.31
C ILE A 107 45.50 -4.37 -5.61
N ILE A 108 46.13 -4.55 -6.75
CA ILE A 108 47.44 -3.93 -6.98
C ILE A 108 47.46 -3.44 -8.41
N ASP A 109 48.01 -2.25 -8.64
CA ASP A 109 47.93 -1.54 -9.92
C ASP A 109 48.33 -2.40 -11.13
N ASN A 110 49.26 -3.34 -10.94
CA ASN A 110 49.64 -4.32 -11.97
C ASN A 110 48.49 -5.21 -12.45
N ILE A 111 47.59 -5.62 -11.55
CA ILE A 111 46.42 -6.44 -11.79
C ILE A 111 45.32 -5.59 -12.42
N GLU A 112 44.95 -4.44 -11.82
CA GLU A 112 43.89 -3.58 -12.35
C GLU A 112 44.27 -2.89 -13.65
N ALA A 113 45.53 -2.55 -13.90
CA ALA A 113 45.90 -1.97 -15.20
C ALA A 113 45.79 -2.94 -16.39
N GLN A 114 45.30 -4.17 -16.20
CA GLN A 114 45.21 -5.21 -17.21
C GLN A 114 43.90 -5.99 -17.16
N THR A 115 43.39 -6.40 -18.32
CA THR A 115 42.24 -7.31 -18.38
C THR A 115 42.61 -8.72 -17.92
N THR A 116 41.67 -9.43 -17.32
CA THR A 116 41.87 -10.79 -16.81
C THR A 116 42.36 -11.78 -17.88
N HIS A 117 41.73 -11.77 -19.07
CA HIS A 117 42.15 -12.61 -20.20
C HIS A 117 43.51 -12.18 -20.80
N GLY A 118 43.85 -10.90 -20.66
CA GLY A 118 45.04 -10.26 -21.21
C GLY A 118 46.27 -10.31 -20.30
N TYR A 119 46.11 -10.67 -19.03
CA TYR A 119 47.09 -10.48 -17.98
C TYR A 119 48.52 -10.96 -18.34
N ILE A 120 49.47 -10.04 -18.21
CA ILE A 120 50.89 -10.24 -18.46
C ILE A 120 51.64 -10.19 -17.12
N PRO A 121 52.10 -11.32 -16.58
CA PRO A 121 52.89 -11.30 -15.35
C PRO A 121 54.30 -10.73 -15.60
N PRO A 122 54.88 -10.05 -14.60
CA PRO A 122 56.22 -9.48 -14.72
C PRO A 122 57.27 -10.57 -14.96
N SER A 123 58.24 -10.30 -15.85
CA SER A 123 59.21 -11.31 -16.28
C SER A 123 60.49 -11.35 -15.43
N GLY A 124 60.64 -10.40 -14.50
CA GLY A 124 61.80 -10.12 -13.67
C GLY A 124 63.06 -9.79 -14.47
N LYS A 125 62.89 -9.18 -15.66
CA LYS A 125 64.00 -8.86 -16.57
C LYS A 125 63.80 -7.47 -17.15
N ASP A 126 64.77 -6.61 -16.88
CA ASP A 126 65.01 -5.38 -17.63
C ASP A 126 66.35 -5.52 -18.39
N THR A 127 66.29 -5.58 -19.73
CA THR A 127 67.48 -5.77 -20.57
C THR A 127 68.23 -4.47 -20.85
N ASP A 128 67.56 -3.32 -20.90
CA ASP A 128 68.16 -2.03 -21.22
C ASP A 128 68.36 -1.08 -20.05
N CYS A 129 67.99 -1.51 -18.85
CA CYS A 129 68.25 -0.87 -17.57
C CYS A 129 67.55 0.49 -17.48
N ASN A 130 66.28 0.54 -17.88
CA ASN A 130 65.40 1.70 -17.78
C ASN A 130 64.36 1.59 -16.67
N GLY A 131 64.28 0.47 -15.95
CA GLY A 131 63.32 0.25 -14.87
C GLY A 131 62.20 -0.70 -15.26
N LEU A 132 61.37 -0.26 -16.20
CA LEU A 132 60.26 -1.04 -16.77
C LEU A 132 60.65 -2.48 -17.21
N ASP A 133 59.89 -3.49 -16.76
CA ASP A 133 60.11 -4.89 -17.13
C ASP A 133 59.94 -5.14 -18.64
N ASP A 134 60.84 -5.95 -19.23
CA ASP A 134 60.79 -6.37 -20.64
C ASP A 134 59.42 -7.00 -21.04
N ALA A 135 58.61 -7.48 -20.07
CA ALA A 135 57.26 -7.99 -20.26
C ALA A 135 56.29 -6.93 -20.83
N TYR A 136 56.45 -5.69 -20.39
CA TYR A 136 55.59 -4.54 -20.69
C TYR A 136 56.13 -3.72 -21.87
N GLU A 137 57.05 -4.31 -22.63
CA GLU A 137 57.66 -3.67 -23.79
C GLU A 137 57.50 -4.49 -25.08
N GLU A 138 57.02 -3.84 -26.16
CA GLU A 138 57.04 -4.46 -27.49
C GLU A 138 58.47 -4.86 -27.91
N THR A 139 59.46 -4.01 -27.57
CA THR A 139 60.88 -4.29 -27.71
C THR A 139 61.69 -3.58 -26.64
N PRO A 140 62.71 -4.20 -26.02
CA PRO A 140 63.52 -3.56 -24.99
C PRO A 140 63.99 -2.13 -25.34
N GLY A 141 63.56 -1.16 -24.56
CA GLY A 141 63.78 0.28 -24.72
C GLY A 141 62.81 1.01 -25.66
N SER A 142 61.59 0.48 -25.79
CA SER A 142 60.48 1.12 -26.49
C SER A 142 59.65 2.04 -25.59
N CYS A 143 59.76 1.92 -24.26
CA CYS A 143 59.01 2.68 -23.26
C CYS A 143 57.50 2.51 -23.49
N GLY A 144 57.06 1.25 -23.56
CA GLY A 144 55.71 0.84 -23.96
C GLY A 144 54.69 0.95 -22.83
N GLY A 145 55.04 0.48 -21.64
CA GLY A 145 54.17 0.43 -20.46
C GLY A 145 52.95 -0.45 -20.64
N LEU A 146 52.24 -0.70 -19.55
CA LEU A 146 50.84 -1.08 -19.58
C LEU A 146 50.00 0.09 -20.12
N ILE A 147 48.86 -0.26 -20.71
CA ILE A 147 47.79 0.71 -21.02
C ILE A 147 46.71 0.32 -20.02
N PRO A 148 46.50 1.13 -18.96
CA PRO A 148 45.48 0.84 -17.95
C PRO A 148 44.12 0.56 -18.58
N VAL A 149 43.40 -0.39 -17.97
CA VAL A 149 41.99 -0.66 -18.24
C VAL A 149 41.16 0.42 -17.53
N ASP A 150 39.95 0.59 -18.03
CA ASP A 150 38.92 1.58 -17.68
C ASP A 150 37.64 0.83 -18.06
N THR A 151 37.11 0.07 -17.08
CA THR A 151 36.09 -0.98 -17.27
C THR A 151 34.74 -0.37 -17.61
N ASP A 152 34.23 0.49 -16.75
CA ASP A 152 32.99 1.26 -16.92
C ASP A 152 33.07 2.38 -17.99
N GLY A 153 34.29 2.82 -18.35
CA GLY A 153 34.52 3.84 -19.36
C GLY A 153 34.30 5.28 -18.86
N ASP A 154 34.27 5.52 -17.55
CA ASP A 154 33.99 6.82 -16.94
C ASP A 154 35.19 7.80 -16.98
N THR A 155 36.35 7.28 -17.39
CA THR A 155 37.67 7.91 -17.53
C THR A 155 38.62 7.79 -16.34
N PHE A 156 38.22 7.13 -15.25
CA PHE A 156 39.08 6.64 -14.19
C PHE A 156 39.54 5.23 -14.55
N PRO A 157 40.86 5.01 -14.69
CA PRO A 157 41.35 3.67 -14.91
C PRO A 157 41.27 2.85 -13.62
N ASP A 158 40.88 1.58 -13.70
CA ASP A 158 40.59 0.64 -12.61
C ASP A 158 41.64 0.55 -11.49
N TYR A 159 42.88 1.04 -11.66
CA TYR A 159 43.89 1.04 -10.57
C TYR A 159 43.82 2.32 -9.71
N LYS A 160 42.81 3.13 -9.93
CA LYS A 160 42.56 4.40 -9.25
C LYS A 160 41.08 4.53 -8.87
N ASP A 161 40.37 3.44 -9.02
CA ASP A 161 38.93 3.37 -9.03
C ASP A 161 38.56 2.38 -7.95
N ILE A 162 37.77 2.82 -6.97
CA ILE A 162 37.39 1.97 -5.85
C ILE A 162 36.15 1.11 -6.13
N ASP A 163 35.53 1.29 -7.31
CA ASP A 163 34.26 0.70 -7.76
C ASP A 163 34.30 0.52 -9.29
N SER A 164 35.19 -0.34 -9.78
CA SER A 164 35.63 -0.42 -11.18
C SER A 164 34.53 -0.75 -12.20
N ASP A 165 33.43 -1.37 -11.77
CA ASP A 165 32.21 -1.64 -12.55
C ASP A 165 31.02 -0.74 -12.18
N ASP A 166 31.22 0.23 -11.28
CA ASP A 166 30.30 1.33 -10.99
C ASP A 166 28.93 0.82 -10.44
N ASP A 167 28.94 -0.40 -9.87
CA ASP A 167 27.79 -1.12 -9.31
C ASP A 167 27.49 -0.73 -7.85
N GLY A 168 28.39 0.04 -7.22
CA GLY A 168 28.31 0.54 -5.85
C GLY A 168 28.87 -0.40 -4.79
N ILE A 169 29.28 -1.62 -5.13
CA ILE A 169 29.92 -2.61 -4.26
C ILE A 169 31.43 -2.51 -4.44
N LEU A 170 32.11 -1.73 -3.59
CA LEU A 170 33.56 -1.51 -3.68
C LEU A 170 34.43 -2.75 -4.01
N ASP A 171 35.42 -2.58 -4.90
CA ASP A 171 36.36 -3.60 -5.40
C ASP A 171 36.99 -4.44 -4.26
N ASN A 172 37.31 -3.80 -3.14
CA ASN A 172 37.86 -4.45 -1.94
C ASN A 172 36.95 -5.56 -1.39
N VAL A 173 35.63 -5.33 -1.44
CA VAL A 173 34.58 -6.25 -0.98
C VAL A 173 34.50 -7.42 -1.95
N GLU A 174 34.37 -7.14 -3.23
CA GLU A 174 34.12 -8.15 -4.26
C GLU A 174 35.35 -8.98 -4.60
N ALA A 175 36.55 -8.44 -4.47
CA ALA A 175 37.79 -9.19 -4.66
C ALA A 175 37.96 -10.33 -3.62
N GLN A 176 37.08 -10.42 -2.62
CA GLN A 176 37.19 -11.34 -1.49
C GLN A 176 35.91 -12.14 -1.26
N HIS A 177 36.07 -13.42 -0.91
CA HIS A 177 34.93 -14.21 -0.45
C HIS A 177 34.39 -13.67 0.90
N PRO A 178 33.08 -13.38 1.03
CA PRO A 178 32.45 -12.75 2.21
C PRO A 178 32.81 -13.43 3.55
N ASP A 179 32.81 -14.75 3.55
CA ASP A 179 33.08 -15.63 4.70
C ASP A 179 34.53 -15.52 5.24
N SER A 180 35.42 -14.92 4.45
CA SER A 180 36.83 -14.72 4.76
C SER A 180 37.33 -13.28 4.58
N TYR A 181 36.42 -12.32 4.41
CA TYR A 181 36.70 -10.91 4.21
C TYR A 181 37.71 -10.34 5.22
N LEU A 182 38.71 -9.63 4.70
CA LEU A 182 39.76 -8.97 5.48
C LEU A 182 39.64 -7.46 5.28
N PRO A 183 39.19 -6.68 6.29
CA PRO A 183 39.19 -5.23 6.17
C PRO A 183 40.61 -4.65 6.30
N PRO A 184 40.88 -3.47 5.69
CA PRO A 184 42.18 -2.83 5.75
C PRO A 184 42.55 -2.44 7.20
N SER A 185 43.84 -2.49 7.54
CA SER A 185 44.32 -2.18 8.90
C SER A 185 44.67 -0.71 9.12
N GLY A 186 44.75 0.07 8.05
CA GLY A 186 45.29 1.44 8.00
C GLY A 186 46.76 1.49 8.38
N THR A 187 47.52 0.42 8.12
CA THR A 187 48.93 0.31 8.46
C THR A 187 49.74 -0.18 7.26
N ASP A 188 50.50 0.74 6.67
CA ASP A 188 51.62 0.41 5.79
C ASP A 188 52.95 0.61 6.56
N CYS A 189 53.66 -0.49 6.84
CA CYS A 189 54.90 -0.44 7.61
C CYS A 189 56.14 -0.06 6.78
N ASP A 190 56.15 -0.30 5.48
CA ASP A 190 57.30 -0.07 4.62
C ASP A 190 57.17 1.11 3.65
N GLY A 191 55.98 1.68 3.49
CA GLY A 191 55.75 2.91 2.76
C GLY A 191 55.66 2.66 1.26
N ASN A 192 54.97 1.60 0.84
CA ASN A 192 54.77 1.22 -0.55
C ASN A 192 53.30 1.31 -1.00
N GLY A 193 52.40 1.88 -0.19
CA GLY A 193 50.99 2.04 -0.53
C GLY A 193 50.12 0.96 0.07
N LEU A 194 50.19 -0.24 -0.49
CA LEU A 194 49.44 -1.44 -0.04
C LEU A 194 49.43 -1.70 1.48
N ASP A 195 48.23 -1.85 2.06
CA ASP A 195 48.05 -2.15 3.49
C ASP A 195 48.70 -3.49 3.92
N ASP A 196 49.35 -3.50 5.11
CA ASP A 196 50.00 -4.68 5.70
C ASP A 196 49.06 -5.92 5.80
N THR A 197 47.74 -5.73 5.77
CA THR A 197 46.72 -6.79 5.81
C THR A 197 46.75 -7.68 4.58
N TYR A 198 47.02 -7.09 3.42
CA TYR A 198 47.04 -7.75 2.12
C TYR A 198 48.43 -8.31 1.76
N GLU A 199 49.39 -8.19 2.69
CA GLU A 199 50.74 -8.69 2.51
C GLU A 199 51.07 -9.96 3.31
N GLU A 200 51.65 -10.96 2.63
CA GLU A 200 52.21 -12.13 3.34
C GLU A 200 53.40 -11.73 4.26
N THR A 201 54.20 -10.75 3.81
CA THR A 201 55.26 -10.11 4.60
C THR A 201 55.49 -8.67 4.12
N PRO A 202 55.66 -7.68 5.02
CA PRO A 202 55.92 -6.27 4.65
C PRO A 202 56.95 -6.14 3.52
N GLY A 203 56.50 -5.61 2.38
CA GLY A 203 57.26 -5.40 1.14
C GLY A 203 57.32 -6.61 0.22
N SER A 204 56.25 -7.40 0.20
CA SER A 204 56.08 -8.54 -0.69
C SER A 204 55.27 -8.23 -1.95
N CYS A 205 54.55 -7.10 -1.97
CA CYS A 205 53.69 -6.67 -3.09
C CYS A 205 52.73 -7.80 -3.49
N GLY A 206 52.04 -8.35 -2.47
CA GLY A 206 51.28 -9.59 -2.58
C GLY A 206 49.86 -9.40 -3.12
N GLY A 207 49.21 -8.31 -2.71
CA GLY A 207 47.83 -7.94 -3.04
C GLY A 207 46.78 -8.96 -2.62
N LEU A 208 45.52 -8.57 -2.82
CA LEU A 208 44.39 -9.48 -2.94
C LEU A 208 44.53 -10.33 -4.22
N LEU A 209 43.82 -11.45 -4.23
CA LEU A 209 43.66 -12.28 -5.43
C LEU A 209 42.18 -12.28 -5.75
N PRO A 210 41.71 -11.40 -6.66
CA PRO A 210 40.29 -11.21 -6.91
C PRO A 210 39.60 -12.51 -7.31
N ILE A 211 38.38 -12.70 -6.80
CA ILE A 211 37.53 -13.86 -7.06
C ILE A 211 36.77 -13.70 -8.37
N ASP A 212 36.14 -14.79 -8.78
CA ASP A 212 35.48 -15.03 -10.08
C ASP A 212 34.56 -16.21 -9.80
N SER A 213 33.33 -15.84 -9.48
CA SER A 213 32.37 -16.66 -8.74
C SER A 213 31.69 -17.66 -9.68
N ASP A 214 31.24 -17.18 -10.83
CA ASP A 214 30.66 -17.90 -11.96
C ASP A 214 31.71 -18.70 -12.81
N GLY A 215 32.94 -18.21 -12.93
CA GLY A 215 34.03 -18.88 -13.64
C GLY A 215 34.17 -18.54 -15.13
N ASP A 216 33.55 -17.47 -15.64
CA ASP A 216 33.65 -17.04 -17.05
C ASP A 216 35.05 -16.46 -17.41
N GLY A 217 35.75 -15.94 -16.40
CA GLY A 217 37.06 -15.33 -16.49
C GLY A 217 37.10 -13.79 -16.48
N VAL A 218 35.98 -13.10 -16.25
CA VAL A 218 35.91 -11.76 -15.65
C VAL A 218 36.15 -11.93 -14.13
N LYS A 219 36.27 -10.86 -13.36
CA LYS A 219 36.55 -10.92 -11.91
C LYS A 219 35.47 -10.03 -11.30
N ASN A 220 34.89 -10.44 -10.17
CA ASN A 220 33.69 -9.81 -9.60
C ASN A 220 33.73 -8.28 -9.63
N PHE A 221 34.82 -7.64 -9.18
CA PHE A 221 35.04 -6.18 -9.26
C PHE A 221 35.03 -5.50 -10.65
N ARG A 222 34.64 -6.21 -11.69
CA ARG A 222 34.56 -5.75 -13.08
C ARG A 222 33.36 -6.35 -13.79
N ASP A 223 32.52 -7.05 -13.04
CA ASP A 223 31.53 -7.99 -13.53
C ASP A 223 30.19 -7.56 -12.99
N ILE A 224 29.34 -7.02 -13.88
CA ILE A 224 28.05 -6.49 -13.44
C ILE A 224 27.03 -7.59 -13.11
N ASP A 225 27.35 -8.87 -13.33
CA ASP A 225 26.54 -10.07 -13.05
C ASP A 225 27.48 -11.19 -12.59
N SER A 226 27.86 -11.14 -11.30
CA SER A 226 28.95 -11.91 -10.72
C SER A 226 28.69 -13.42 -10.61
N ASP A 227 27.44 -13.86 -10.65
CA ASP A 227 27.03 -15.27 -10.58
C ASP A 227 26.32 -15.78 -11.86
N ASP A 228 26.17 -14.91 -12.87
CA ASP A 228 25.85 -15.24 -14.26
C ASP A 228 24.39 -15.71 -14.41
N ASP A 229 23.51 -15.12 -13.60
CA ASP A 229 22.10 -15.45 -13.44
C ASP A 229 21.16 -14.54 -14.26
N GLY A 230 21.67 -13.39 -14.70
CA GLY A 230 20.97 -12.42 -15.54
C GLY A 230 20.36 -11.23 -14.80
N ILE A 231 20.56 -11.10 -13.49
CA ILE A 231 20.20 -9.94 -12.68
C ILE A 231 21.49 -9.20 -12.31
N PRO A 232 21.61 -7.88 -12.54
CA PRO A 232 22.86 -7.18 -12.24
C PRO A 232 23.17 -7.02 -10.73
N ASP A 233 24.45 -7.05 -10.37
CA ASP A 233 24.97 -6.95 -8.99
C ASP A 233 24.48 -5.67 -8.28
N ASN A 234 24.36 -4.55 -9.01
CA ASN A 234 23.80 -3.29 -8.50
C ASN A 234 22.35 -3.46 -7.98
N VAL A 235 21.57 -4.31 -8.65
CA VAL A 235 20.15 -4.61 -8.35
C VAL A 235 20.05 -5.60 -7.19
N GLU A 236 20.87 -6.63 -7.19
CA GLU A 236 20.84 -7.69 -6.18
C GLU A 236 21.46 -7.24 -4.85
N GLY A 237 22.50 -6.42 -4.91
CA GLY A 237 23.15 -5.82 -3.75
C GLY A 237 22.25 -4.91 -2.91
N GLN A 238 21.00 -4.66 -3.33
CA GLN A 238 20.05 -3.78 -2.67
C GLN A 238 18.65 -4.40 -2.57
N SER A 239 17.95 -4.19 -1.45
CA SER A 239 16.51 -4.49 -1.34
C SER A 239 15.66 -3.74 -2.38
N THR A 240 14.60 -4.36 -2.93
CA THR A 240 13.69 -3.75 -3.92
C THR A 240 13.09 -2.43 -3.44
N ALA A 241 12.53 -2.39 -2.22
CA ALA A 241 11.93 -1.18 -1.67
C ALA A 241 12.96 -0.06 -1.35
N GLY A 242 14.23 -0.44 -1.20
CA GLY A 242 15.34 0.44 -0.86
C GLY A 242 16.19 0.87 -2.04
N TYR A 243 15.95 0.31 -3.23
CA TYR A 243 16.79 0.45 -4.41
C TYR A 243 17.09 1.92 -4.76
N VAL A 244 18.37 2.20 -4.97
CA VAL A 244 18.87 3.51 -5.41
C VAL A 244 19.66 3.29 -6.69
N PRO A 245 19.21 3.82 -7.85
CA PRO A 245 19.97 3.71 -9.08
C PRO A 245 21.17 4.67 -9.08
N PRO A 246 22.23 4.36 -9.85
CA PRO A 246 23.39 5.22 -10.01
C PRO A 246 23.01 6.57 -10.62
N THR A 247 23.73 7.63 -10.26
CA THR A 247 23.45 8.99 -10.74
C THR A 247 24.21 9.36 -12.02
N GLY A 248 25.23 8.58 -12.40
CA GLY A 248 26.22 8.88 -13.43
C GLY A 248 27.07 10.12 -13.07
N HIS A 249 27.26 10.36 -11.78
CA HIS A 249 28.03 11.49 -11.26
C HIS A 249 28.95 11.00 -10.16
N ASP A 250 30.23 11.34 -10.32
CA ASP A 250 31.24 11.34 -9.26
C ASP A 250 31.73 12.80 -9.04
N ASP A 251 31.60 13.30 -7.81
CA ASP A 251 32.01 14.67 -7.42
C ASP A 251 33.43 14.71 -6.82
N ASP A 252 33.92 13.56 -6.35
CA ASP A 252 35.17 13.33 -5.60
C ASP A 252 36.31 12.92 -6.50
N ASN A 253 35.97 12.30 -7.64
CA ASN A 253 36.88 11.73 -8.61
C ASN A 253 37.63 10.50 -8.05
N ASP A 254 36.92 9.63 -7.33
CA ASP A 254 37.43 8.37 -6.77
C ASP A 254 36.82 7.11 -7.41
N GLY A 255 35.88 7.29 -8.36
CA GLY A 255 35.27 6.18 -9.12
C GLY A 255 33.92 5.74 -8.58
N LEU A 256 33.61 6.00 -7.30
CA LEU A 256 32.32 5.62 -6.72
C LEU A 256 31.21 6.64 -7.06
N ASP A 257 30.05 6.18 -7.56
CA ASP A 257 28.93 7.08 -7.84
C ASP A 257 28.42 7.80 -6.56
N ASN A 258 28.02 9.07 -6.73
CA ASN A 258 27.42 9.91 -5.69
C ASN A 258 26.19 9.29 -4.99
N ALA A 259 25.54 8.29 -5.60
CA ALA A 259 24.48 7.49 -4.99
C ALA A 259 24.96 6.72 -3.75
N TYR A 260 26.20 6.20 -3.80
CA TYR A 260 26.72 5.17 -2.89
C TYR A 260 27.76 5.71 -1.88
N GLU A 261 28.21 6.94 -2.08
CA GLU A 261 29.13 7.73 -1.25
C GLU A 261 28.85 7.89 0.25
N GLY A 262 27.61 7.71 0.71
CA GLY A 262 27.27 7.78 2.15
C GLY A 262 27.79 9.02 2.93
N SER A 263 28.72 8.82 3.87
CA SER A 263 29.50 9.80 4.63
C SER A 263 30.99 9.91 4.25
N GLY A 264 31.41 9.22 3.19
CA GLY A 264 32.71 9.20 2.53
C GLY A 264 33.10 7.76 2.19
N ASP A 265 32.81 7.37 0.95
CA ASP A 265 33.29 6.17 0.27
C ASP A 265 32.84 4.86 0.98
N GLU A 266 31.60 4.79 1.44
CA GLU A 266 31.08 3.59 2.13
C GLU A 266 30.61 2.47 1.20
N GLY A 267 30.23 2.79 -0.04
CA GLY A 267 29.59 1.86 -0.96
C GLY A 267 28.25 1.32 -0.43
N LEU A 268 27.75 0.32 -1.15
CA LEU A 268 26.62 -0.50 -0.75
C LEU A 268 27.01 -1.46 0.37
N THR A 269 26.03 -1.85 1.17
CA THR A 269 26.14 -3.03 2.02
C THR A 269 25.28 -4.08 1.35
N PRO A 270 25.87 -5.06 0.64
CA PRO A 270 25.11 -6.04 -0.12
C PRO A 270 24.05 -6.73 0.73
N GLU A 271 22.86 -6.89 0.15
CA GLU A 271 21.76 -7.63 0.75
C GLU A 271 22.10 -9.12 0.82
N ASN A 272 21.50 -9.81 1.79
CA ASN A 272 21.59 -11.27 1.92
C ASN A 272 20.23 -11.70 2.47
N THR A 273 19.31 -11.98 1.55
CA THR A 273 17.87 -12.11 1.81
C THR A 273 17.58 -13.19 2.84
N ASP A 274 18.21 -14.35 2.70
CA ASP A 274 17.99 -15.48 3.59
C ASP A 274 18.80 -15.45 4.91
N GLY A 275 19.89 -14.67 4.96
CA GLY A 275 20.78 -14.60 6.12
C GLY A 275 21.71 -15.81 6.34
N VAL A 276 21.88 -16.74 5.40
CA VAL A 276 22.56 -18.04 5.60
C VAL A 276 23.91 -18.15 4.89
N ASP A 277 23.98 -17.84 3.60
CA ASP A 277 25.12 -18.00 2.70
C ASP A 277 25.76 -16.68 2.26
N VAL A 278 25.93 -16.47 0.95
CA VAL A 278 26.64 -15.31 0.41
C VAL A 278 25.62 -14.21 0.11
N PRO A 279 26.05 -12.95 0.00
CA PRO A 279 25.14 -11.89 -0.44
C PRO A 279 24.49 -12.23 -1.79
N ASP A 280 23.31 -11.65 -2.02
CA ASP A 280 22.40 -11.99 -3.13
C ASP A 280 23.13 -11.98 -4.49
N TYR A 281 23.91 -10.93 -4.79
CA TYR A 281 24.72 -10.81 -6.04
C TYR A 281 25.79 -11.91 -6.29
N LEU A 282 25.89 -12.91 -5.42
CA LEU A 282 26.81 -14.05 -5.52
C LEU A 282 26.11 -15.39 -5.29
N ASP A 283 24.81 -15.39 -5.04
CA ASP A 283 24.03 -16.55 -4.60
C ASP A 283 23.03 -16.96 -5.69
N ASP A 284 23.25 -18.12 -6.32
CA ASP A 284 22.35 -18.67 -7.35
C ASP A 284 20.86 -18.90 -6.90
N ASP A 285 20.52 -18.66 -5.63
CA ASP A 285 19.25 -18.96 -4.91
C ASP A 285 19.16 -18.06 -3.63
N SER A 286 18.82 -16.78 -3.81
CA SER A 286 18.95 -15.69 -2.82
C SER A 286 18.08 -15.84 -1.56
N ASP A 287 16.88 -16.39 -1.68
CA ASP A 287 15.97 -16.70 -0.56
C ASP A 287 16.03 -18.18 -0.14
N ASN A 288 16.77 -19.03 -0.86
CA ASN A 288 17.02 -20.42 -0.50
C ASN A 288 15.72 -21.27 -0.50
N ASP A 289 14.83 -20.97 -1.44
CA ASP A 289 13.48 -21.51 -1.58
C ASP A 289 13.42 -22.79 -2.47
N LEU A 290 14.55 -23.18 -3.08
CA LEU A 290 14.76 -24.30 -4.03
C LEU A 290 14.45 -24.01 -5.50
N VAL A 291 13.97 -22.82 -5.81
CA VAL A 291 14.00 -22.25 -7.15
C VAL A 291 15.37 -21.57 -7.29
N ALA A 292 15.60 -20.72 -8.27
CA ALA A 292 16.92 -20.18 -8.55
C ALA A 292 16.71 -18.83 -9.19
N ASP A 293 17.55 -17.87 -8.87
CA ASP A 293 17.30 -16.46 -9.17
C ASP A 293 17.10 -16.23 -10.67
N ASN A 294 17.93 -16.84 -11.52
CA ASN A 294 17.73 -16.85 -12.97
C ASN A 294 16.34 -17.35 -13.41
N ASN A 295 15.75 -18.36 -12.75
CA ASN A 295 14.41 -18.84 -13.05
C ASN A 295 13.34 -17.82 -12.65
N GLU A 296 13.39 -17.28 -11.43
CA GLU A 296 12.39 -16.36 -10.89
C GLU A 296 12.50 -14.97 -11.50
N GLY A 297 13.70 -14.39 -11.52
CA GLY A 297 13.98 -13.08 -12.08
C GLY A 297 13.77 -12.98 -13.59
N ASN A 298 13.70 -14.11 -14.31
CA ASN A 298 13.52 -14.13 -15.77
C ASN A 298 12.26 -14.87 -16.27
N ASP A 299 11.34 -15.32 -15.42
CA ASP A 299 10.07 -15.93 -15.86
C ASP A 299 8.91 -14.92 -15.90
N PHE A 300 8.93 -14.06 -16.91
CA PHE A 300 7.90 -13.02 -17.11
C PHE A 300 6.52 -13.56 -17.53
N ASN A 301 6.40 -14.86 -17.75
CA ASN A 301 5.16 -15.50 -18.17
C ASN A 301 4.63 -16.54 -17.19
N PHE A 302 5.31 -16.68 -16.04
CA PHE A 302 4.96 -17.53 -14.91
C PHE A 302 4.67 -18.98 -15.35
N ASP A 303 5.49 -19.54 -16.25
CA ASP A 303 5.33 -20.92 -16.76
C ASP A 303 6.34 -21.93 -16.19
N GLY A 304 7.06 -21.51 -15.14
CA GLY A 304 8.09 -22.28 -14.42
C GLY A 304 9.39 -22.41 -15.19
N VAL A 305 9.59 -21.58 -16.22
CA VAL A 305 10.72 -21.63 -17.12
C VAL A 305 11.16 -20.22 -17.48
N PRO A 306 12.44 -19.87 -17.29
CA PRO A 306 12.92 -18.54 -17.63
C PRO A 306 12.80 -18.26 -19.13
N ASP A 307 12.31 -17.06 -19.45
CA ASP A 307 12.15 -16.55 -20.81
C ASP A 307 13.52 -16.22 -21.44
N GLN A 308 14.46 -15.80 -20.60
CA GLN A 308 15.86 -15.52 -20.93
C GLN A 308 16.77 -16.65 -20.49
N ALA A 309 17.96 -16.73 -21.08
CA ALA A 309 18.91 -17.79 -20.73
C ALA A 309 20.32 -17.51 -21.26
N TYR A 310 21.30 -17.83 -20.42
CA TYR A 310 22.72 -17.82 -20.73
C TYR A 310 23.12 -18.43 -22.09
N THR A 311 23.87 -17.67 -22.87
CA THR A 311 24.32 -17.99 -24.23
C THR A 311 25.83 -18.27 -24.31
N GLY A 312 26.61 -17.81 -23.34
CA GLY A 312 28.06 -17.77 -23.28
C GLY A 312 28.69 -16.79 -24.28
N SER A 313 27.99 -15.71 -24.60
CA SER A 313 28.44 -14.61 -25.44
C SER A 313 28.09 -13.31 -24.76
N ASP A 314 29.07 -12.44 -24.65
CA ASP A 314 28.94 -11.09 -24.13
C ASP A 314 29.62 -10.19 -25.19
N THR A 315 28.84 -9.28 -25.78
CA THR A 315 29.24 -8.50 -26.95
C THR A 315 29.93 -7.19 -26.57
N ASP A 316 29.44 -6.56 -25.50
CA ASP A 316 29.84 -5.29 -24.89
C ASP A 316 31.13 -5.42 -24.11
N ASN A 317 31.30 -6.57 -23.47
CA ASN A 317 32.28 -6.89 -22.45
C ASN A 317 32.06 -6.09 -21.17
N ASP A 318 30.80 -5.97 -20.74
CA ASP A 318 30.40 -5.37 -19.46
C ASP A 318 30.22 -6.40 -18.33
N GLY A 319 29.98 -7.67 -18.66
CA GLY A 319 29.93 -8.78 -17.69
C GLY A 319 28.68 -9.62 -17.87
N LEU A 320 27.57 -8.96 -18.18
CA LEU A 320 26.28 -9.60 -18.46
C LEU A 320 26.28 -10.37 -19.78
N ASP A 321 25.58 -11.51 -19.86
CA ASP A 321 25.50 -12.30 -21.09
C ASP A 321 24.43 -11.77 -22.08
N ASP A 322 24.73 -11.82 -23.40
CA ASP A 322 23.84 -11.48 -24.54
C ASP A 322 22.42 -12.12 -24.43
N GLY A 323 22.28 -13.18 -23.62
CA GLY A 323 21.05 -13.90 -23.32
C GLY A 323 20.06 -13.12 -22.46
N TYR A 324 20.54 -12.16 -21.68
CA TYR A 324 19.79 -11.33 -20.74
C TYR A 324 19.59 -9.90 -21.29
N GLU A 325 20.50 -9.42 -22.14
CA GLU A 325 20.52 -8.10 -22.82
C GLU A 325 19.44 -7.88 -23.93
N GLY A 326 18.18 -8.17 -23.60
CA GLY A 326 16.98 -7.77 -24.33
C GLY A 326 17.08 -7.77 -25.87
N SER A 327 17.23 -6.58 -26.49
CA SER A 327 17.23 -6.47 -27.96
C SER A 327 18.41 -5.73 -28.58
N ASP A 328 19.24 -5.08 -27.77
CA ASP A 328 20.38 -4.27 -28.23
C ASP A 328 21.68 -4.64 -27.53
N VAL A 329 22.09 -5.90 -27.73
CA VAL A 329 23.33 -6.53 -27.21
C VAL A 329 24.70 -5.88 -27.58
N ASP A 330 24.80 -4.56 -27.75
CA ASP A 330 26.05 -3.81 -28.08
C ASP A 330 25.76 -2.32 -27.79
N ASP A 331 25.12 -2.02 -26.67
CA ASP A 331 24.77 -0.67 -26.24
C ASP A 331 25.81 -0.01 -25.32
N GLY A 332 26.79 -0.79 -24.89
CA GLY A 332 27.95 -0.42 -24.09
C GLY A 332 27.67 -0.60 -22.61
N TYR A 333 28.73 -0.43 -21.80
CA TYR A 333 28.67 -0.58 -20.35
C TYR A 333 27.50 0.19 -19.71
N ASP A 334 26.59 -0.56 -19.10
CA ASP A 334 25.43 -0.09 -18.34
C ASP A 334 25.21 -1.01 -17.13
N VAL A 335 25.49 -0.51 -15.92
CA VAL A 335 25.57 -1.32 -14.70
C VAL A 335 24.25 -1.99 -14.30
N ASN A 336 23.13 -1.51 -14.84
CA ASN A 336 21.80 -2.05 -14.59
C ASN A 336 21.18 -2.70 -15.84
N ASP A 337 21.83 -2.54 -16.99
CA ASP A 337 21.26 -2.80 -18.32
C ASP A 337 19.77 -2.39 -18.41
N GLU A 338 18.88 -3.37 -18.49
CA GLU A 338 17.45 -3.16 -18.69
C GLU A 338 16.62 -3.12 -17.40
N ILE A 339 17.25 -3.29 -16.23
CA ILE A 339 16.64 -3.36 -14.90
C ILE A 339 16.90 -2.05 -14.14
N ASP A 340 16.27 -0.97 -14.60
CA ASP A 340 16.39 0.39 -14.04
C ASP A 340 15.47 0.62 -12.80
N ASP A 341 14.39 -0.15 -12.70
CA ASP A 341 13.35 -0.08 -11.68
C ASP A 341 12.95 -1.51 -11.29
N PRO A 342 13.71 -2.20 -10.41
CA PRO A 342 13.53 -3.63 -10.12
C PRO A 342 12.09 -4.00 -9.76
N ALA A 343 11.41 -3.17 -8.97
CA ALA A 343 10.01 -3.35 -8.58
C ALA A 343 8.99 -3.33 -9.75
N ASN A 344 9.40 -2.95 -10.96
CA ASN A 344 8.55 -2.90 -12.15
C ASN A 344 9.14 -3.65 -13.35
N ASP A 345 10.45 -3.88 -13.34
CA ASP A 345 11.18 -4.51 -14.44
C ASP A 345 11.41 -6.01 -14.19
N LEU A 346 11.36 -6.49 -12.94
CA LEU A 346 11.45 -7.91 -12.58
C LEU A 346 10.08 -8.54 -12.25
N PRO A 347 9.95 -9.88 -12.36
CA PRO A 347 8.75 -10.61 -11.95
C PRO A 347 8.45 -10.49 -10.45
N ASP A 348 7.16 -10.36 -10.15
CA ASP A 348 6.56 -10.22 -8.82
C ASP A 348 5.13 -10.77 -8.96
N THR A 349 4.87 -11.99 -8.47
CA THR A 349 3.62 -12.73 -8.75
C THR A 349 2.48 -12.20 -7.89
N ASP A 350 2.69 -12.03 -6.59
CA ASP A 350 1.66 -11.61 -5.64
C ASP A 350 1.56 -10.07 -5.50
N GLY A 351 2.60 -9.34 -5.93
CA GLY A 351 2.68 -7.90 -5.81
C GLY A 351 2.87 -7.43 -4.37
N THR A 352 3.20 -8.32 -3.44
CA THR A 352 3.29 -8.04 -2.02
C THR A 352 4.71 -7.88 -1.50
N GLU A 353 5.44 -8.86 -1.01
CA GLU A 353 6.59 -8.59 -0.14
C GLU A 353 7.82 -8.03 -0.88
N ASP A 354 8.38 -8.82 -1.81
CA ASP A 354 9.52 -8.48 -2.65
C ASP A 354 9.33 -9.09 -4.06
N VAL A 355 10.31 -8.97 -4.95
CA VAL A 355 10.30 -9.66 -6.25
C VAL A 355 10.61 -11.14 -6.06
N ASN A 356 10.12 -12.01 -6.97
CA ASN A 356 10.08 -13.46 -6.76
C ASN A 356 11.39 -14.06 -6.25
N TYR A 357 12.56 -13.75 -6.85
CA TYR A 357 13.85 -14.33 -6.45
C TYR A 357 14.33 -13.97 -5.03
N ARG A 358 13.58 -13.13 -4.32
CA ARG A 358 13.81 -12.75 -2.92
C ARG A 358 12.58 -12.99 -2.05
N ASP A 359 11.55 -13.62 -2.60
CA ASP A 359 10.31 -13.90 -1.91
C ASP A 359 10.23 -15.39 -1.55
N PHE A 360 9.97 -15.67 -0.27
CA PHE A 360 9.89 -17.06 0.19
C PHE A 360 8.58 -17.75 -0.20
N ASP A 361 7.58 -16.98 -0.62
CA ASP A 361 6.20 -17.35 -0.91
C ASP A 361 5.74 -16.54 -2.14
N ASP A 362 6.28 -16.86 -3.32
CA ASP A 362 6.21 -15.99 -4.50
C ASP A 362 4.79 -15.53 -4.87
N ASP A 363 3.80 -16.41 -4.70
CA ASP A 363 2.40 -16.16 -5.07
C ASP A 363 1.52 -15.70 -3.89
N GLY A 364 2.09 -15.65 -2.69
CA GLY A 364 1.43 -15.13 -1.49
C GLY A 364 0.24 -15.97 -1.02
N ASP A 365 0.16 -17.26 -1.36
CA ASP A 365 -0.91 -18.15 -0.92
C ASP A 365 -0.78 -18.56 0.57
N GLY A 366 0.37 -18.25 1.20
CA GLY A 366 0.70 -18.56 2.58
C GLY A 366 1.42 -19.89 2.78
N ILE A 367 1.93 -20.51 1.71
CA ILE A 367 2.76 -21.71 1.71
C ILE A 367 4.09 -21.38 1.05
N ASP A 368 5.17 -21.32 1.85
CA ASP A 368 6.53 -21.12 1.32
C ASP A 368 6.81 -22.04 0.11
N THR A 369 7.31 -21.49 -1.01
CA THR A 369 7.66 -22.18 -2.28
C THR A 369 8.28 -23.59 -2.12
N PRO A 370 9.25 -23.81 -1.21
CA PRO A 370 9.83 -25.14 -1.02
C PRO A 370 8.86 -26.21 -0.47
N ASP A 371 7.76 -25.81 0.17
CA ASP A 371 6.72 -26.70 0.69
C ASP A 371 5.66 -27.08 -0.37
N GLU A 372 5.76 -26.51 -1.59
CA GLU A 372 4.88 -26.75 -2.73
C GLU A 372 5.41 -27.77 -3.75
N ASP A 373 6.54 -28.42 -3.45
CA ASP A 373 7.01 -29.64 -4.12
C ASP A 373 6.09 -30.84 -3.78
N VAL A 374 4.88 -30.85 -4.34
CA VAL A 374 3.82 -31.87 -4.18
C VAL A 374 4.33 -33.29 -4.46
N ASP A 375 5.23 -33.42 -5.43
CA ASP A 375 5.86 -34.65 -5.90
C ASP A 375 6.95 -35.20 -4.94
N GLU A 376 7.52 -34.32 -4.10
CA GLU A 376 8.70 -34.51 -3.24
C GLU A 376 9.97 -34.89 -4.03
N ASP A 377 10.19 -34.30 -5.22
CA ASP A 377 11.40 -34.52 -6.03
C ASP A 377 12.47 -33.41 -5.97
N GLY A 378 12.15 -32.31 -5.29
CA GLY A 378 13.00 -31.17 -4.97
C GLY A 378 13.15 -30.19 -6.13
N ASP A 379 12.07 -29.98 -6.88
CA ASP A 379 11.97 -29.11 -8.06
C ASP A 379 10.52 -28.59 -8.12
N PRO A 380 10.19 -27.49 -7.38
CA PRO A 380 8.85 -26.90 -7.35
C PRO A 380 8.37 -26.41 -8.73
N THR A 381 9.30 -26.01 -9.60
CA THR A 381 9.00 -25.33 -10.88
C THR A 381 8.26 -26.16 -11.93
N ASN A 382 7.98 -27.43 -11.64
CA ASN A 382 7.27 -28.34 -12.55
C ASN A 382 6.03 -29.02 -11.97
N ASP A 383 5.71 -28.73 -10.71
CA ASP A 383 4.46 -29.16 -10.09
C ASP A 383 3.36 -28.17 -10.48
N ASP A 384 2.27 -28.73 -11.01
CA ASP A 384 1.12 -28.01 -11.61
C ASP A 384 -0.10 -28.89 -11.31
N THR A 385 -0.70 -28.62 -10.16
CA THR A 385 -1.72 -29.44 -9.50
C THR A 385 -3.04 -29.37 -10.25
N ASP A 386 -3.38 -28.20 -10.77
CA ASP A 386 -4.65 -27.90 -11.43
C ASP A 386 -4.59 -28.19 -12.96
N GLY A 387 -3.38 -28.14 -13.55
CA GLY A 387 -3.07 -28.45 -14.93
C GLY A 387 -3.25 -27.29 -15.92
N ASP A 388 -3.26 -26.05 -15.47
CA ASP A 388 -3.52 -24.85 -16.27
C ASP A 388 -2.29 -24.34 -17.04
N GLY A 389 -1.09 -24.62 -16.51
CA GLY A 389 0.20 -24.29 -17.09
C GLY A 389 1.07 -23.35 -16.24
N THR A 390 0.56 -22.81 -15.14
CA THR A 390 1.30 -22.11 -14.09
C THR A 390 1.73 -23.16 -13.05
N PRO A 391 3.00 -23.20 -12.62
CA PRO A 391 3.41 -24.07 -11.52
C PRO A 391 2.79 -23.63 -10.19
N ASP A 392 2.63 -24.58 -9.27
CA ASP A 392 1.99 -24.37 -7.96
C ASP A 392 2.58 -23.14 -7.24
N TYR A 393 3.92 -22.99 -7.19
CA TYR A 393 4.58 -21.86 -6.52
C TYR A 393 4.41 -20.47 -7.14
N LEU A 394 3.80 -20.38 -8.32
CA LEU A 394 3.47 -19.11 -8.98
C LEU A 394 1.95 -19.00 -9.19
N ASP A 395 1.18 -19.90 -8.57
CA ASP A 395 -0.24 -20.08 -8.78
C ASP A 395 -0.99 -19.85 -7.47
N PRO A 396 -1.41 -18.60 -7.18
CA PRO A 396 -2.10 -18.26 -5.93
C PRO A 396 -3.42 -19.02 -5.76
N ASP A 397 -3.90 -19.68 -6.82
CA ASP A 397 -5.08 -20.53 -6.82
C ASP A 397 -4.77 -21.96 -6.31
N THR A 398 -3.55 -22.30 -5.86
CA THR A 398 -3.17 -23.67 -5.51
C THR A 398 -2.55 -23.84 -4.10
N PRO A 399 -3.18 -24.65 -3.21
CA PRO A 399 -4.33 -25.51 -3.45
C PRO A 399 -5.58 -24.64 -3.46
N PRO A 400 -6.62 -24.94 -4.27
CA PRO A 400 -7.75 -24.05 -4.54
C PRO A 400 -8.10 -23.28 -3.28
N GLY A 401 -7.73 -21.99 -3.28
CA GLY A 401 -8.22 -21.05 -2.30
C GLY A 401 -9.73 -21.18 -2.22
N ASP A 402 -10.29 -20.85 -1.06
CA ASP A 402 -11.73 -20.65 -1.04
C ASP A 402 -12.02 -19.49 -2.04
N ASP A 403 -13.04 -19.67 -2.88
CA ASP A 403 -13.52 -18.75 -3.92
C ASP A 403 -15.02 -18.74 -3.69
N THR A 404 -15.43 -17.87 -2.77
CA THR A 404 -16.71 -17.90 -2.07
C THR A 404 -17.83 -17.68 -3.07
N ASP A 405 -17.75 -16.64 -3.89
CA ASP A 405 -18.76 -16.34 -4.91
C ASP A 405 -18.63 -17.17 -6.22
N GLY A 406 -17.49 -17.85 -6.43
CA GLY A 406 -17.23 -18.66 -7.60
C GLY A 406 -16.99 -17.86 -8.89
N ASP A 407 -16.52 -16.61 -8.77
CA ASP A 407 -16.29 -15.70 -9.90
C ASP A 407 -14.96 -15.99 -10.64
N GLY A 408 -14.09 -16.77 -10.00
CA GLY A 408 -12.77 -17.17 -10.49
C GLY A 408 -11.62 -16.29 -10.00
N VAL A 409 -11.83 -15.47 -8.98
CA VAL A 409 -10.82 -14.77 -8.17
C VAL A 409 -10.87 -15.36 -6.75
N PRO A 410 -9.76 -15.86 -6.18
CA PRO A 410 -9.77 -16.43 -4.83
C PRO A 410 -9.98 -15.38 -3.73
N ASP A 411 -10.63 -15.78 -2.62
CA ASP A 411 -10.89 -14.96 -1.42
C ASP A 411 -9.61 -14.32 -0.83
N SER A 412 -8.43 -14.87 -1.11
CA SER A 412 -7.15 -14.30 -0.63
C SER A 412 -6.76 -13.00 -1.34
N VAL A 413 -7.22 -12.80 -2.58
CA VAL A 413 -6.85 -11.68 -3.46
C VAL A 413 -8.06 -10.95 -4.05
N ASP A 414 -9.26 -11.47 -3.83
CA ASP A 414 -10.52 -10.78 -4.06
C ASP A 414 -10.64 -9.57 -3.11
N LEU A 415 -11.41 -8.57 -3.52
CA LEU A 415 -11.68 -7.36 -2.73
C LEU A 415 -13.13 -7.30 -2.21
N ASP A 416 -13.96 -8.27 -2.60
CA ASP A 416 -15.41 -8.35 -2.45
C ASP A 416 -15.80 -9.85 -2.54
N ASP A 417 -15.35 -10.67 -1.57
CA ASP A 417 -15.32 -12.15 -1.63
C ASP A 417 -16.69 -12.82 -1.91
N ASP A 418 -17.79 -12.15 -1.54
CA ASP A 418 -19.15 -12.62 -1.79
C ASP A 418 -19.87 -11.86 -2.92
N ASN A 419 -19.20 -10.86 -3.50
CA ASN A 419 -19.62 -10.02 -4.60
C ASN A 419 -20.93 -9.24 -4.37
N ASP A 420 -21.29 -9.00 -3.12
CA ASP A 420 -22.48 -8.23 -2.75
C ASP A 420 -22.30 -6.73 -3.13
N GLY A 421 -21.07 -6.28 -3.38
CA GLY A 421 -20.72 -4.94 -3.82
C GLY A 421 -20.29 -4.02 -2.69
N ILE A 422 -20.30 -4.47 -1.44
CA ILE A 422 -19.54 -3.89 -0.34
C ILE A 422 -18.07 -4.29 -0.61
N LEU A 423 -17.15 -4.26 0.33
CA LEU A 423 -15.75 -4.64 0.07
C LEU A 423 -15.29 -5.16 1.40
N ASP A 424 -14.46 -6.19 1.45
CA ASP A 424 -14.10 -6.85 2.72
C ASP A 424 -13.50 -5.86 3.72
N THR A 425 -12.78 -4.84 3.21
CA THR A 425 -12.22 -3.73 4.03
C THR A 425 -13.24 -2.75 4.63
N VAL A 426 -14.49 -2.80 4.16
CA VAL A 426 -15.66 -2.05 4.66
C VAL A 426 -16.43 -2.91 5.65
N GLU A 427 -16.60 -4.21 5.36
CA GLU A 427 -17.23 -5.20 6.24
C GLU A 427 -16.38 -5.53 7.47
N ASP A 428 -15.05 -5.55 7.34
CA ASP A 428 -14.13 -5.51 8.47
C ASP A 428 -13.54 -4.10 8.67
N PRO A 429 -14.05 -3.31 9.64
CA PRO A 429 -13.53 -1.98 9.94
C PRO A 429 -12.19 -1.98 10.71
N ASP A 430 -11.40 -3.07 10.68
CA ASP A 430 -10.08 -3.24 11.31
C ASP A 430 -10.13 -2.97 12.82
N LEU A 431 -11.00 -3.70 13.53
CA LEU A 431 -11.21 -3.50 14.97
C LEU A 431 -10.01 -3.95 15.81
N ASP A 432 -9.16 -4.81 15.29
CA ASP A 432 -8.04 -5.43 15.99
C ASP A 432 -6.66 -4.82 15.61
N GLY A 433 -6.54 -4.19 14.45
CA GLY A 433 -5.47 -3.28 14.05
C GLY A 433 -4.34 -3.92 13.25
N ASP A 434 -4.55 -5.04 12.57
CA ASP A 434 -3.60 -5.63 11.63
C ASP A 434 -3.82 -5.18 10.17
N GLY A 435 -5.01 -4.71 9.83
CA GLY A 435 -5.33 -4.19 8.51
C GLY A 435 -5.55 -5.26 7.45
N ASP A 436 -5.93 -6.47 7.87
CA ASP A 436 -6.21 -7.63 7.04
C ASP A 436 -7.63 -8.15 7.37
N PRO A 437 -8.59 -8.08 6.41
CA PRO A 437 -9.98 -8.49 6.63
C PRO A 437 -10.14 -10.00 6.83
N LEU A 438 -9.13 -10.82 6.51
CA LEU A 438 -9.17 -12.28 6.67
C LEU A 438 -8.79 -12.73 8.10
N THR A 439 -8.28 -11.81 8.92
CA THR A 439 -7.80 -12.11 10.28
C THR A 439 -8.69 -11.56 11.40
N ASP A 440 -9.29 -12.45 12.20
CA ASP A 440 -10.29 -12.11 13.23
C ASP A 440 -11.50 -11.33 12.67
N PRO A 441 -12.09 -11.81 11.56
CA PRO A 441 -13.08 -11.04 10.80
C PRO A 441 -14.35 -10.77 11.60
N LEU A 442 -15.07 -9.71 11.20
CA LEU A 442 -16.37 -9.39 11.76
C LEU A 442 -17.39 -10.47 11.38
N ASP A 443 -18.27 -10.79 12.33
CA ASP A 443 -19.35 -11.79 12.27
C ASP A 443 -20.47 -11.16 13.12
N SER A 444 -21.32 -10.40 12.45
CA SER A 444 -22.24 -9.43 13.05
C SER A 444 -23.41 -10.11 13.76
N ASP A 445 -23.97 -11.15 13.15
CA ASP A 445 -25.08 -11.91 13.69
C ASP A 445 -24.63 -13.05 14.65
N GLY A 446 -23.39 -13.53 14.51
CA GLY A 446 -22.77 -14.57 15.31
C GLY A 446 -23.12 -16.01 14.91
N ASP A 447 -23.50 -16.25 13.64
CA ASP A 447 -23.78 -17.59 13.12
C ASP A 447 -22.49 -18.42 12.86
N GLY A 448 -21.36 -17.72 12.70
CA GLY A 448 -20.03 -18.25 12.47
C GLY A 448 -19.53 -18.16 11.03
N ARG A 449 -20.24 -17.47 10.14
CA ARG A 449 -19.78 -16.98 8.85
C ARG A 449 -19.40 -15.49 8.97
N PRO A 450 -18.23 -15.09 8.50
CA PRO A 450 -17.83 -13.68 8.51
C PRO A 450 -18.65 -12.83 7.54
N ASP A 451 -18.85 -11.55 7.88
CA ASP A 451 -19.63 -10.58 7.08
C ASP A 451 -19.13 -10.47 5.64
N HIS A 452 -17.80 -10.42 5.40
CA HIS A 452 -17.24 -10.35 4.03
C HIS A 452 -17.46 -11.60 3.18
N LEU A 453 -17.90 -12.69 3.79
CA LEU A 453 -18.31 -13.86 3.04
C LEU A 453 -19.83 -13.90 2.94
N ASP A 454 -20.60 -13.06 3.63
CA ASP A 454 -22.03 -13.23 3.90
C ASP A 454 -22.97 -12.25 3.22
N ILE A 455 -23.84 -12.77 2.34
CA ILE A 455 -24.78 -11.93 1.61
C ILE A 455 -25.99 -11.44 2.44
N ASP A 456 -26.14 -11.84 3.71
CA ASP A 456 -27.21 -11.44 4.66
C ASP A 456 -26.60 -11.32 6.09
N SER A 457 -25.68 -10.37 6.27
CA SER A 457 -24.78 -10.27 7.43
C SER A 457 -25.45 -10.09 8.80
N ASP A 458 -26.72 -9.66 8.84
CA ASP A 458 -27.51 -9.56 10.09
C ASP A 458 -28.65 -10.58 10.20
N ASP A 459 -28.76 -11.50 9.24
CA ASP A 459 -29.57 -12.72 9.27
C ASP A 459 -31.10 -12.40 9.30
N ASP A 460 -31.46 -11.28 8.68
CA ASP A 460 -32.80 -10.70 8.69
C ASP A 460 -33.64 -11.15 7.48
N GLY A 461 -32.98 -11.62 6.41
CA GLY A 461 -33.58 -12.14 5.20
C GLY A 461 -33.71 -11.14 4.05
N ILE A 462 -32.99 -10.01 4.09
CA ILE A 462 -32.84 -9.05 3.00
C ILE A 462 -31.34 -8.99 2.64
N PRO A 463 -30.92 -9.31 1.40
CA PRO A 463 -29.50 -9.36 1.08
C PRO A 463 -28.76 -8.02 1.20
N ASP A 464 -27.51 -8.05 1.64
CA ASP A 464 -26.65 -6.90 1.95
C ASP A 464 -26.53 -5.92 0.77
N ASN A 465 -26.39 -6.44 -0.45
CA ASN A 465 -26.40 -5.66 -1.70
C ASN A 465 -27.64 -4.76 -1.85
N VAL A 466 -28.80 -5.25 -1.40
CA VAL A 466 -30.09 -4.55 -1.42
C VAL A 466 -30.15 -3.47 -0.34
N GLU A 467 -29.61 -3.77 0.83
CA GLU A 467 -29.66 -2.92 2.01
C GLU A 467 -28.65 -1.78 1.96
N ALA A 468 -27.43 -2.07 1.47
CA ALA A 468 -26.37 -1.10 1.28
C ALA A 468 -26.71 0.02 0.27
N GLN A 469 -27.84 -0.09 -0.45
CA GLN A 469 -28.24 0.85 -1.50
C GLN A 469 -29.63 1.46 -1.28
N PRO A 470 -29.85 2.73 -1.71
CA PRO A 470 -31.18 3.33 -1.65
C PRO A 470 -32.11 2.75 -2.73
N THR A 471 -33.36 2.42 -2.37
CA THR A 471 -34.38 1.85 -3.28
C THR A 471 -34.54 2.63 -4.59
N ALA A 472 -34.60 3.97 -4.54
CA ALA A 472 -34.80 4.79 -5.74
C ALA A 472 -33.56 4.86 -6.67
N GLY A 473 -32.41 4.42 -6.17
CA GLY A 473 -31.10 4.48 -6.81
C GLY A 473 -30.46 3.12 -7.08
N TYR A 474 -31.07 2.03 -6.59
CA TYR A 474 -30.55 0.67 -6.64
C TYR A 474 -29.98 0.30 -8.01
N ILE A 475 -28.78 -0.26 -7.96
CA ILE A 475 -28.00 -0.72 -9.09
C ILE A 475 -27.87 -2.22 -8.90
N ALA A 476 -28.45 -3.01 -9.79
CA ALA A 476 -28.24 -4.46 -9.79
C ALA A 476 -26.84 -4.83 -10.32
N PRO A 477 -26.26 -5.96 -9.90
CA PRO A 477 -25.00 -6.48 -10.41
C PRO A 477 -25.01 -6.68 -11.93
N ASN A 478 -23.84 -6.58 -12.56
CA ASN A 478 -23.67 -6.94 -13.96
C ASN A 478 -23.43 -8.46 -14.10
N ASP A 479 -23.92 -9.05 -15.20
CA ASP A 479 -23.60 -10.42 -15.65
C ASP A 479 -22.21 -10.42 -16.29
N ASP A 480 -21.18 -10.39 -15.43
CA ASP A 480 -19.76 -10.37 -15.80
C ASP A 480 -19.23 -11.79 -16.06
N ASP A 481 -18.05 -11.88 -16.67
CA ASP A 481 -17.33 -13.14 -16.87
C ASP A 481 -16.05 -13.17 -16.02
N GLU A 482 -15.50 -14.36 -15.74
CA GLU A 482 -14.26 -14.56 -14.96
C GLU A 482 -13.15 -13.56 -15.36
N ALA A 483 -12.96 -13.29 -16.66
CA ALA A 483 -11.94 -12.35 -17.13
C ALA A 483 -12.22 -10.88 -16.81
N THR A 484 -13.48 -10.52 -16.54
CA THR A 484 -13.88 -9.19 -16.09
C THR A 484 -13.67 -9.04 -14.59
N TYR A 485 -13.90 -10.11 -13.82
CA TYR A 485 -13.65 -10.17 -12.39
C TYR A 485 -12.16 -10.14 -12.05
N ALA A 486 -11.36 -11.02 -12.67
CA ALA A 486 -9.89 -10.97 -12.56
C ALA A 486 -9.30 -9.60 -12.96
N ALA A 487 -9.93 -8.88 -13.92
CA ALA A 487 -9.47 -7.55 -14.32
C ALA A 487 -9.84 -6.43 -13.32
N ASN A 488 -10.77 -6.70 -12.40
CA ASN A 488 -11.25 -5.80 -11.38
C ASN A 488 -10.83 -6.20 -9.95
N GLN A 489 -10.07 -7.31 -9.80
CA GLN A 489 -9.77 -7.95 -8.51
C GLN A 489 -11.07 -8.31 -7.79
N GLY A 490 -11.86 -9.20 -8.42
CA GLY A 490 -13.09 -9.77 -7.86
C GLY A 490 -14.33 -8.87 -7.79
N VAL A 491 -14.15 -7.54 -7.77
CA VAL A 491 -15.29 -6.62 -7.70
C VAL A 491 -16.14 -6.60 -8.98
N ASN A 492 -17.46 -6.81 -8.84
CA ASN A 492 -18.43 -6.67 -9.92
C ASN A 492 -18.32 -5.30 -10.63
N SER A 493 -18.37 -5.30 -11.97
CA SER A 493 -18.17 -4.05 -12.73
C SER A 493 -19.28 -3.00 -12.54
N ALA A 494 -20.39 -3.35 -11.87
CA ALA A 494 -21.41 -2.40 -11.41
C ALA A 494 -20.90 -1.49 -10.28
N TYR A 495 -19.98 -1.99 -9.45
CA TYR A 495 -19.60 -1.41 -8.16
C TYR A 495 -18.15 -0.98 -8.06
N LEU A 496 -17.37 -0.97 -9.16
CA LEU A 496 -15.95 -0.59 -9.19
C LEU A 496 -15.53 0.46 -8.13
N GLY A 497 -14.83 -0.02 -7.10
CA GLY A 497 -14.39 0.73 -5.93
C GLY A 497 -15.32 0.68 -4.71
N GLY A 498 -16.23 -0.29 -4.67
CA GLY A 498 -17.18 -0.54 -3.59
C GLY A 498 -18.41 0.35 -3.61
N LEU A 499 -19.50 -0.16 -3.04
CA LEU A 499 -20.65 0.61 -2.60
C LEU A 499 -20.24 1.49 -1.41
N THR A 500 -21.08 2.49 -1.14
CA THR A 500 -21.01 3.21 0.14
C THR A 500 -22.30 2.85 0.86
N PRO A 501 -22.26 1.95 1.85
CA PRO A 501 -23.45 1.45 2.52
C PRO A 501 -24.35 2.59 3.01
N GLU A 502 -25.65 2.45 2.77
CA GLU A 502 -26.66 3.36 3.29
C GLU A 502 -26.79 3.17 4.81
N ASN A 503 -27.22 4.24 5.48
CA ASN A 503 -27.54 4.22 6.89
C ASN A 503 -28.74 5.15 7.06
N THR A 504 -29.93 4.55 7.03
CA THR A 504 -31.21 5.21 6.83
C THR A 504 -31.50 6.21 7.95
N ASP A 505 -31.27 5.82 9.19
CA ASP A 505 -31.56 6.65 10.35
C ASP A 505 -30.40 7.61 10.75
N GLY A 506 -29.17 7.28 10.35
CA GLY A 506 -27.94 8.01 10.60
C GLY A 506 -27.37 7.90 12.03
N VAL A 507 -27.72 6.88 12.80
CA VAL A 507 -27.40 6.72 14.22
C VAL A 507 -26.54 5.49 14.50
N ASP A 508 -26.82 4.35 13.87
CA ASP A 508 -26.29 3.01 14.16
C ASP A 508 -25.15 2.60 13.22
N VAL A 509 -25.01 1.29 13.03
CA VAL A 509 -24.28 0.64 11.94
C VAL A 509 -25.04 0.87 10.61
N PRO A 510 -24.42 0.64 9.45
CA PRO A 510 -25.12 0.70 8.17
C PRO A 510 -26.28 -0.31 8.08
N ASP A 511 -27.20 -0.08 7.14
CA ASP A 511 -28.47 -0.81 7.02
C ASP A 511 -28.25 -2.34 6.94
N TYR A 512 -27.30 -2.82 6.13
CA TYR A 512 -26.96 -4.26 5.99
C TYR A 512 -26.45 -4.97 7.26
N LEU A 513 -26.28 -4.23 8.37
CA LEU A 513 -25.85 -4.77 9.66
C LEU A 513 -26.85 -4.43 10.79
N ASP A 514 -27.98 -3.78 10.46
CA ASP A 514 -28.90 -3.19 11.42
C ASP A 514 -30.28 -3.85 11.38
N ASP A 515 -30.59 -4.69 12.38
CA ASP A 515 -31.90 -5.36 12.59
C ASP A 515 -33.18 -4.45 12.47
N ASP A 516 -33.05 -3.11 12.48
CA ASP A 516 -34.10 -2.07 12.50
C ASP A 516 -33.56 -0.78 11.84
N SER A 517 -33.37 -0.79 10.51
CA SER A 517 -32.67 0.23 9.70
C SER A 517 -33.17 1.67 9.87
N ASP A 518 -34.47 1.86 10.12
CA ASP A 518 -35.07 3.19 10.32
C ASP A 518 -35.41 3.51 11.78
N ASN A 519 -35.16 2.56 12.68
CA ASN A 519 -35.27 2.67 14.12
C ASN A 519 -36.70 3.00 14.62
N ASP A 520 -37.69 2.42 13.95
CA ASP A 520 -39.10 2.69 14.16
C ASP A 520 -39.78 1.74 15.20
N LEU A 521 -39.03 0.75 15.72
CA LEU A 521 -39.43 -0.31 16.64
C LEU A 521 -40.11 -1.53 16.01
N VAL A 522 -40.27 -1.56 14.70
CA VAL A 522 -40.46 -2.77 13.93
C VAL A 522 -39.04 -3.26 13.56
N ALA A 523 -38.89 -4.21 12.67
CA ALA A 523 -37.61 -4.90 12.46
C ALA A 523 -37.62 -5.31 11.01
N ASP A 524 -36.47 -5.24 10.37
CA ASP A 524 -36.39 -5.21 8.91
C ASP A 524 -36.99 -6.49 8.30
N ASN A 525 -36.67 -7.65 8.87
CA ASN A 525 -37.33 -8.92 8.56
C ASN A 525 -38.87 -8.85 8.59
N ASN A 526 -39.47 -8.25 9.62
CA ASN A 526 -40.93 -8.15 9.70
C ASN A 526 -41.50 -7.29 8.56
N GLU A 527 -40.85 -6.21 8.20
CA GLU A 527 -41.34 -5.23 7.23
C GLU A 527 -41.02 -5.63 5.79
N GLY A 528 -39.79 -6.08 5.54
CA GLY A 528 -39.30 -6.61 4.28
C GLY A 528 -39.99 -7.92 3.87
N ASN A 529 -40.43 -8.74 4.83
CA ASN A 529 -41.05 -10.03 4.56
C ASN A 529 -42.57 -10.12 4.81
N ASP A 530 -43.28 -9.06 5.20
CA ASP A 530 -44.76 -9.06 5.33
C ASP A 530 -45.49 -8.58 4.06
N PHE A 531 -45.51 -9.43 3.04
CA PHE A 531 -46.22 -9.16 1.78
C PHE A 531 -47.76 -9.13 1.90
N ASN A 532 -48.28 -9.61 3.03
CA ASN A 532 -49.71 -9.77 3.24
C ASN A 532 -50.31 -8.69 4.17
N PHE A 533 -49.43 -7.88 4.79
CA PHE A 533 -49.70 -6.76 5.68
C PHE A 533 -50.56 -7.19 6.89
N ASP A 534 -50.19 -8.30 7.53
CA ASP A 534 -50.83 -8.81 8.76
C ASP A 534 -49.96 -8.71 10.04
N GLY A 535 -48.84 -7.99 9.95
CA GLY A 535 -47.91 -7.72 11.04
C GLY A 535 -47.01 -8.89 11.39
N VAL A 536 -46.88 -9.86 10.49
CA VAL A 536 -46.09 -11.07 10.70
C VAL A 536 -45.38 -11.39 9.40
N PRO A 537 -44.05 -11.63 9.42
CA PRO A 537 -43.33 -12.00 8.21
C PRO A 537 -43.90 -13.30 7.61
N ASP A 538 -44.05 -13.31 6.28
CA ASP A 538 -44.53 -14.46 5.52
C ASP A 538 -43.45 -15.56 5.43
N GLN A 539 -42.18 -15.16 5.52
CA GLN A 539 -40.99 -16.00 5.58
C GLN A 539 -40.53 -16.22 7.02
N ALA A 540 -39.64 -17.19 7.24
CA ALA A 540 -39.13 -17.48 8.56
C ALA A 540 -37.83 -18.28 8.52
N TYR A 541 -36.83 -17.79 9.25
CA TYR A 541 -35.57 -18.45 9.52
C TYR A 541 -35.70 -19.94 9.90
N THR A 542 -34.97 -20.78 9.19
CA THR A 542 -34.98 -22.24 9.31
C THR A 542 -33.73 -22.80 9.98
N GLY A 543 -32.64 -22.03 10.03
CA GLY A 543 -31.29 -22.39 10.41
C GLY A 543 -30.66 -23.42 9.47
N ASN A 544 -31.04 -23.39 8.18
CA ASN A 544 -30.36 -24.15 7.13
C ASN A 544 -30.13 -23.20 5.96
N ASP A 545 -28.96 -23.32 5.40
CA ASP A 545 -28.52 -22.70 4.17
C ASP A 545 -27.94 -23.86 3.34
N THR A 546 -28.44 -24.03 2.12
CA THR A 546 -28.18 -25.20 1.28
C THR A 546 -27.04 -24.93 0.29
N ASP A 547 -26.97 -23.71 -0.22
CA ASP A 547 -26.02 -23.09 -1.15
C ASP A 547 -24.70 -22.80 -0.46
N ASN A 548 -24.80 -22.48 0.84
CA ASN A 548 -23.78 -21.91 1.69
C ASN A 548 -23.47 -20.45 1.36
N ASP A 549 -24.41 -19.71 0.75
CA ASP A 549 -24.22 -18.31 0.36
C ASP A 549 -24.50 -17.32 1.50
N GLY A 550 -25.05 -17.78 2.63
CA GLY A 550 -25.32 -16.97 3.82
C GLY A 550 -26.80 -16.77 4.09
N LEU A 551 -27.59 -16.69 3.02
CA LEU A 551 -29.02 -16.48 3.12
C LEU A 551 -29.75 -17.77 3.54
N ASP A 552 -30.59 -17.71 4.58
CA ASP A 552 -31.30 -18.90 5.05
C ASP A 552 -32.36 -19.40 4.04
N ASP A 553 -32.47 -20.74 3.88
CA ASP A 553 -33.49 -21.49 3.09
C ASP A 553 -34.95 -20.97 3.27
N GLY A 554 -35.22 -20.25 4.36
CA GLY A 554 -36.49 -19.62 4.70
C GLY A 554 -36.84 -18.40 3.85
N TYR A 555 -35.84 -17.72 3.30
CA TYR A 555 -35.95 -16.50 2.50
C TYR A 555 -35.77 -16.75 1.00
N GLU A 556 -35.07 -17.82 0.62
CA GLU A 556 -34.79 -18.32 -0.75
C GLU A 556 -36.00 -18.88 -1.54
N GLY A 557 -37.21 -18.35 -1.33
CA GLY A 557 -38.36 -18.59 -2.19
C GLY A 557 -38.65 -20.06 -2.59
N SER A 558 -38.27 -20.48 -3.80
CA SER A 558 -38.60 -21.82 -4.33
C SER A 558 -37.47 -22.67 -4.90
N ASP A 559 -36.31 -22.08 -5.17
CA ASP A 559 -35.02 -22.73 -5.43
C ASP A 559 -34.13 -22.30 -4.27
N VAL A 560 -33.55 -23.26 -3.56
CA VAL A 560 -32.78 -23.06 -2.30
C VAL A 560 -31.40 -23.69 -2.48
N ASP A 561 -30.88 -23.63 -3.70
CA ASP A 561 -29.70 -24.37 -4.23
C ASP A 561 -29.45 -23.81 -5.65
N ASP A 562 -29.51 -22.50 -5.81
CA ASP A 562 -29.25 -21.79 -7.05
C ASP A 562 -27.85 -21.15 -7.14
N GLY A 563 -27.06 -21.26 -6.08
CA GLY A 563 -25.67 -20.83 -5.98
C GLY A 563 -25.56 -19.45 -5.33
N TYR A 564 -24.41 -18.80 -5.45
CA TYR A 564 -24.22 -17.43 -4.99
C TYR A 564 -24.97 -16.46 -5.92
N ASP A 565 -26.20 -16.12 -5.55
CA ASP A 565 -26.99 -15.05 -6.14
C ASP A 565 -27.15 -13.93 -5.12
N VAL A 566 -26.27 -12.94 -5.18
CA VAL A 566 -26.14 -11.83 -4.21
C VAL A 566 -27.39 -10.95 -4.02
N ASN A 567 -28.46 -11.17 -4.78
CA ASN A 567 -29.76 -10.53 -4.52
C ASN A 567 -30.91 -11.52 -4.43
N ASP A 568 -30.66 -12.80 -4.67
CA ASP A 568 -31.66 -13.86 -4.74
C ASP A 568 -32.94 -13.40 -5.48
N GLU A 569 -34.12 -13.44 -4.85
CA GLU A 569 -35.38 -13.06 -5.49
C GLU A 569 -35.62 -11.52 -5.55
N ILE A 570 -34.71 -10.69 -5.03
CA ILE A 570 -34.85 -9.23 -4.81
C ILE A 570 -34.06 -8.39 -5.85
N ASP A 571 -34.29 -8.66 -7.14
CA ASP A 571 -33.68 -7.95 -8.29
C ASP A 571 -34.12 -6.47 -8.46
N ASP A 572 -35.31 -6.10 -7.97
CA ASP A 572 -35.92 -4.77 -8.09
C ASP A 572 -36.62 -4.42 -6.77
N PRO A 573 -35.87 -3.96 -5.74
CA PRO A 573 -36.39 -3.77 -4.38
C PRO A 573 -37.68 -2.94 -4.33
N ALA A 574 -37.78 -1.90 -5.17
CA ALA A 574 -38.96 -1.04 -5.29
C ALA A 574 -40.25 -1.75 -5.76
N ASN A 575 -40.14 -2.97 -6.28
CA ASN A 575 -41.27 -3.78 -6.75
C ASN A 575 -41.35 -5.15 -6.07
N ASP A 576 -40.22 -5.65 -5.55
CA ASP A 576 -40.10 -6.97 -4.97
C ASP A 576 -40.25 -6.96 -3.44
N LEU A 577 -39.97 -5.83 -2.77
CA LEU A 577 -40.21 -5.66 -1.33
C LEU A 577 -41.54 -4.91 -1.01
N PRO A 578 -42.08 -5.04 0.21
CA PRO A 578 -43.24 -4.31 0.68
C PRO A 578 -43.04 -2.78 0.74
N ASP A 579 -44.05 -2.06 0.28
CA ASP A 579 -44.16 -0.60 0.30
C ASP A 579 -45.66 -0.26 0.43
N THR A 580 -46.09 0.11 1.64
CA THR A 580 -47.50 0.23 2.01
C THR A 580 -48.13 1.50 1.42
N ASP A 581 -47.44 2.64 1.51
CA ASP A 581 -47.96 3.94 1.10
C ASP A 581 -47.61 4.32 -0.36
N GLY A 582 -46.63 3.64 -0.95
CA GLY A 582 -46.13 3.86 -2.29
C GLY A 582 -45.29 5.14 -2.41
N THR A 583 -44.78 5.68 -1.30
CA THR A 583 -44.17 7.00 -1.21
C THR A 583 -42.69 7.04 -0.88
N GLU A 584 -42.20 7.20 0.34
CA GLU A 584 -40.82 7.68 0.51
C GLU A 584 -39.77 6.60 0.19
N ASP A 585 -39.93 5.40 0.76
CA ASP A 585 -39.10 4.22 0.55
C ASP A 585 -39.91 2.90 0.73
N VAL A 586 -39.25 1.74 0.77
CA VAL A 586 -39.83 0.46 1.22
C VAL A 586 -39.99 0.46 2.74
N ASN A 587 -40.89 -0.38 3.28
CA ASN A 587 -41.34 -0.30 4.67
C ASN A 587 -40.18 -0.27 5.68
N TYR A 588 -39.23 -1.22 5.60
CA TYR A 588 -38.09 -1.31 6.54
C TYR A 588 -37.14 -0.08 6.56
N ARG A 589 -37.34 0.86 5.63
CA ARG A 589 -36.61 2.14 5.56
C ARG A 589 -37.52 3.37 5.66
N ASP A 590 -38.79 3.19 5.99
CA ASP A 590 -39.81 4.24 6.03
C ASP A 590 -40.54 4.35 7.37
N PHE A 591 -40.05 5.26 8.21
CA PHE A 591 -40.52 5.56 9.57
C PHE A 591 -42.03 5.85 9.76
N ASP A 592 -42.78 6.01 8.67
CA ASP A 592 -44.25 6.20 8.58
C ASP A 592 -44.76 5.30 7.43
N ASP A 593 -44.69 3.97 7.59
CA ASP A 593 -44.82 2.98 6.51
C ASP A 593 -46.10 3.17 5.68
N ASP A 594 -47.21 3.51 6.33
CA ASP A 594 -48.52 3.68 5.69
C ASP A 594 -48.79 5.11 5.18
N GLY A 595 -47.91 6.04 5.50
CA GLY A 595 -47.92 7.43 5.05
C GLY A 595 -49.16 8.22 5.49
N ASP A 596 -49.79 7.84 6.61
CA ASP A 596 -50.93 8.55 7.18
C ASP A 596 -50.51 9.85 7.90
N GLY A 597 -49.22 9.94 8.26
CA GLY A 597 -48.58 11.06 8.94
C GLY A 597 -48.43 10.88 10.45
N ILE A 598 -48.50 9.65 10.94
CA ILE A 598 -48.12 9.23 12.29
C ILE A 598 -47.00 8.21 12.17
N ASP A 599 -45.82 8.60 12.63
CA ASP A 599 -44.67 7.71 12.73
C ASP A 599 -45.04 6.38 13.43
N THR A 600 -44.65 5.24 12.87
CA THR A 600 -44.90 3.87 13.36
C THR A 600 -44.73 3.69 14.88
N PRO A 601 -43.66 4.21 15.52
CA PRO A 601 -43.51 4.09 16.97
C PRO A 601 -44.55 4.86 17.80
N ASP A 602 -45.26 5.84 17.22
CA ASP A 602 -46.36 6.56 17.87
C ASP A 602 -47.72 5.81 17.73
N GLU A 603 -47.74 4.69 17.01
CA GLU A 603 -48.91 3.83 16.75
C GLU A 603 -49.03 2.61 17.68
N ASP A 604 -48.10 2.47 18.65
CA ASP A 604 -48.25 1.59 19.82
C ASP A 604 -49.35 2.13 20.78
N VAL A 605 -50.61 1.92 20.41
CA VAL A 605 -51.82 2.33 21.11
C VAL A 605 -51.86 1.76 22.53
N ASP A 606 -51.39 0.54 22.69
CA ASP A 606 -51.34 -0.25 23.92
C ASP A 606 -50.24 0.23 24.90
N GLN A 607 -49.15 0.77 24.35
CA GLN A 607 -47.92 1.20 25.01
C GLN A 607 -47.10 0.04 25.59
N ASP A 608 -47.08 -1.10 24.92
CA ASP A 608 -46.25 -2.25 25.31
C ASP A 608 -44.91 -2.35 24.57
N GLY A 609 -44.69 -1.47 23.60
CA GLY A 609 -43.47 -1.31 22.81
C GLY A 609 -43.38 -2.26 21.63
N ASP A 610 -44.52 -2.65 21.06
CA ASP A 610 -44.62 -3.58 19.92
C ASP A 610 -45.78 -3.11 19.00
N PRO A 611 -45.50 -2.23 18.02
CA PRO A 611 -46.50 -1.72 17.08
C PRO A 611 -47.15 -2.83 16.23
N THR A 612 -46.43 -3.93 15.98
CA THR A 612 -46.84 -5.00 15.05
C THR A 612 -48.15 -5.70 15.40
N ASN A 613 -48.59 -5.59 16.66
CA ASN A 613 -49.76 -6.31 17.18
C ASN A 613 -50.99 -5.44 17.46
N ASP A 614 -50.87 -4.13 17.31
CA ASP A 614 -51.96 -3.18 17.52
C ASP A 614 -52.83 -3.06 16.26
N ASP A 615 -54.11 -3.43 16.37
CA ASP A 615 -55.12 -3.44 15.31
C ASP A 615 -56.40 -2.80 15.86
N THR A 616 -56.52 -1.50 15.63
CA THR A 616 -57.48 -0.61 16.28
C THR A 616 -58.93 -0.88 15.85
N ASP A 617 -59.18 -1.21 14.58
CA ASP A 617 -60.51 -1.54 14.06
C ASP A 617 -60.85 -3.04 14.00
N GLY A 618 -59.85 -3.91 14.15
CA GLY A 618 -59.97 -5.36 14.21
C GLY A 618 -60.15 -6.04 12.86
N ASP A 619 -59.66 -5.45 11.76
CA ASP A 619 -59.79 -6.02 10.42
C ASP A 619 -58.66 -6.96 9.99
N GLY A 620 -57.54 -6.93 10.75
CA GLY A 620 -56.41 -7.83 10.64
C GLY A 620 -55.16 -7.23 10.02
N THR A 621 -55.15 -5.95 9.67
CA THR A 621 -53.94 -5.19 9.35
C THR A 621 -53.56 -4.35 10.58
N PRO A 622 -52.29 -4.40 11.05
CA PRO A 622 -51.84 -3.55 12.15
C PRO A 622 -51.93 -2.06 11.81
N ASP A 623 -52.00 -1.23 12.84
CA ASP A 623 -52.18 0.22 12.69
C ASP A 623 -51.07 0.84 11.82
N TYR A 624 -49.79 0.46 12.03
CA TYR A 624 -48.64 0.95 11.25
C TYR A 624 -48.64 0.60 9.75
N LEU A 625 -49.50 -0.34 9.33
CA LEU A 625 -49.69 -0.71 7.92
C LEU A 625 -51.09 -0.34 7.39
N ASP A 626 -51.91 0.38 8.17
CA ASP A 626 -53.30 0.72 7.82
C ASP A 626 -53.52 2.24 7.59
N PRO A 627 -53.36 2.72 6.33
CA PRO A 627 -53.41 4.15 5.98
C PRO A 627 -54.80 4.81 6.14
N VAL A 628 -55.79 4.05 6.63
CA VAL A 628 -57.14 4.53 6.90
C VAL A 628 -57.57 4.46 8.37
N ASP A 629 -56.78 3.86 9.27
CA ASP A 629 -57.16 3.61 10.68
C ASP A 629 -56.55 4.54 11.74
N ASP A 630 -56.20 5.75 11.31
CA ASP A 630 -55.94 6.88 12.21
C ASP A 630 -57.19 7.43 12.98
N SER A 631 -58.28 6.66 12.98
CA SER A 631 -59.58 7.07 13.50
C SER A 631 -60.07 6.06 14.51
N PRO A 632 -59.65 6.18 15.79
CA PRO A 632 -59.97 5.21 16.82
C PRO A 632 -61.46 4.87 16.75
N PRO A 633 -61.85 3.57 16.83
CA PRO A 633 -63.22 3.14 16.72
C PRO A 633 -63.98 4.02 17.68
N PRO A 634 -65.00 4.80 17.21
CA PRO A 634 -65.45 6.00 17.87
C PRO A 634 -65.64 5.66 19.33
N VAL A 635 -64.69 6.12 20.16
CA VAL A 635 -64.63 5.83 21.60
C VAL A 635 -66.05 5.83 22.06
N ASP A 636 -66.53 4.72 22.63
CA ASP A 636 -67.95 4.55 22.97
C ASP A 636 -68.33 5.68 23.93
N GLU A 637 -68.65 6.86 23.38
CA GLU A 637 -68.75 8.09 24.14
C GLU A 637 -70.03 7.88 24.90
N ASP A 638 -69.87 7.55 26.17
CA ASP A 638 -70.95 7.61 27.12
C ASP A 638 -71.60 8.98 26.98
N ILE A 639 -72.94 9.00 26.96
CA ILE A 639 -73.68 10.24 26.84
C ILE A 639 -73.45 11.09 28.09
N GLU A 640 -72.46 11.99 28.01
CA GLU A 640 -72.02 12.84 29.11
C GLU A 640 -72.42 14.31 28.89
N VAL A 641 -73.02 14.91 29.91
CA VAL A 641 -73.38 16.33 29.92
C VAL A 641 -72.29 17.14 30.62
N MET A 642 -71.61 18.02 29.86
CA MET A 642 -70.54 18.85 30.41
C MET A 642 -71.07 19.78 31.51
N GLN A 643 -70.38 19.85 32.65
CA GLN A 643 -70.90 20.52 33.85
C GLN A 643 -70.55 22.02 33.95
N LEU A 644 -69.97 22.61 32.91
CA LEU A 644 -69.53 24.01 32.89
C LEU A 644 -70.05 24.76 31.65
N ILE A 645 -70.47 26.02 31.84
CA ILE A 645 -70.76 26.97 30.76
C ILE A 645 -70.11 28.32 31.09
N THR A 646 -69.38 28.88 30.13
CA THR A 646 -68.76 30.22 30.14
C THR A 646 -69.18 31.02 28.91
N PRO A 647 -70.37 31.64 28.87
CA PRO A 647 -70.83 32.37 27.70
C PRO A 647 -70.13 33.73 27.56
N ASN A 648 -68.87 33.72 27.12
CA ASN A 648 -67.98 34.88 26.99
C ASN A 648 -67.56 35.16 25.52
N GLY A 649 -67.85 34.24 24.59
CA GLY A 649 -67.61 34.37 23.16
C GLY A 649 -66.19 34.02 22.72
N ASP A 650 -65.44 33.23 23.50
CA ASP A 650 -64.10 32.74 23.13
C ASP A 650 -64.12 31.43 22.33
N GLY A 651 -65.28 30.77 22.20
CA GLY A 651 -65.43 29.47 21.53
C GLY A 651 -65.48 28.29 22.50
N ASP A 652 -65.02 28.48 23.75
CA ASP A 652 -64.88 27.40 24.73
C ASP A 652 -66.02 27.44 25.76
N ASN A 653 -66.77 26.34 25.87
CA ASN A 653 -67.90 26.21 26.81
C ASN A 653 -68.95 27.34 26.71
N ASP A 654 -69.06 28.00 25.55
CA ASP A 654 -70.02 29.10 25.30
C ASP A 654 -71.49 28.65 25.41
N PHE A 655 -71.72 27.34 25.27
CA PHE A 655 -72.98 26.65 25.50
C PHE A 655 -72.74 25.28 26.13
N LEU A 656 -73.81 24.65 26.63
CA LEU A 656 -73.73 23.31 27.19
C LEU A 656 -73.38 22.29 26.10
N TRP A 657 -72.19 21.72 26.14
CA TRP A 657 -71.85 20.60 25.27
C TRP A 657 -72.30 19.28 25.90
N ILE A 658 -72.82 18.36 25.08
CA ILE A 658 -73.19 17.00 25.49
C ILE A 658 -72.56 16.02 24.50
N ASN A 659 -71.74 15.10 24.99
CA ASN A 659 -71.08 14.05 24.21
C ASN A 659 -72.06 12.92 23.84
N GLY A 660 -71.74 12.15 22.78
CA GLY A 660 -72.55 11.00 22.34
C GLY A 660 -73.99 11.30 21.84
N LEU A 661 -74.29 12.52 21.38
CA LEU A 661 -75.66 12.89 20.93
C LEU A 661 -76.11 12.22 19.62
N ASP A 662 -75.17 11.70 18.83
CA ASP A 662 -75.39 10.91 17.62
C ASP A 662 -76.13 9.60 17.91
N LYS A 663 -75.91 8.98 19.09
CA LYS A 663 -76.63 7.78 19.58
C LYS A 663 -78.06 8.08 20.04
N VAL A 664 -78.45 9.34 20.11
CA VAL A 664 -79.70 9.79 20.72
C VAL A 664 -80.80 10.04 19.68
N ARG A 665 -81.75 9.11 19.57
CA ARG A 665 -82.91 9.21 18.67
C ARG A 665 -83.87 10.35 19.05
N SER A 666 -83.98 10.63 20.34
CA SER A 666 -84.75 11.76 20.85
C SER A 666 -84.28 12.17 22.25
N ASN A 667 -84.32 13.47 22.55
CA ASN A 667 -83.97 13.97 23.87
C ASN A 667 -84.80 15.17 24.32
N THR A 668 -84.78 15.40 25.63
CA THR A 668 -85.27 16.63 26.26
C THR A 668 -84.29 17.10 27.34
N LEU A 669 -83.96 18.39 27.31
CA LEU A 669 -83.09 19.04 28.28
C LEU A 669 -83.87 20.08 29.07
N GLN A 670 -83.81 19.98 30.39
CA GLN A 670 -84.43 20.93 31.32
C GLN A 670 -83.41 21.44 32.31
N VAL A 671 -83.32 22.77 32.45
CA VAL A 671 -82.40 23.39 33.43
C VAL A 671 -83.19 24.15 34.47
N TYR A 672 -82.82 23.98 35.73
CA TYR A 672 -83.46 24.57 36.91
C TYR A 672 -82.46 25.41 37.69
N ASN A 673 -82.92 26.54 38.21
CA ASN A 673 -82.12 27.32 39.15
C ASN A 673 -82.17 26.72 40.57
N ARG A 674 -81.36 27.26 41.49
CA ARG A 674 -81.28 26.85 42.90
C ARG A 674 -82.61 26.85 43.70
N TRP A 675 -83.67 27.46 43.17
CA TRP A 675 -85.01 27.48 43.80
C TRP A 675 -85.97 26.46 43.17
N GLY A 676 -85.49 25.59 42.27
CA GLY A 676 -86.29 24.62 41.55
C GLY A 676 -87.16 25.23 40.44
N VAL A 677 -86.88 26.47 40.01
CA VAL A 677 -87.61 27.09 38.90
C VAL A 677 -86.93 26.73 37.59
N LYS A 678 -87.70 26.16 36.66
CA LYS A 678 -87.25 25.82 35.31
C LYS A 678 -86.89 27.08 34.52
N VAL A 679 -85.63 27.18 34.11
CA VAL A 679 -85.06 28.31 33.36
C VAL A 679 -84.83 28.00 31.89
N TYR A 680 -84.76 26.71 31.52
CA TYR A 680 -84.68 26.20 30.16
C TYR A 680 -85.50 24.92 30.02
N ASP A 681 -86.15 24.73 28.88
CA ASP A 681 -86.95 23.56 28.52
C ASP A 681 -86.84 23.39 27.00
N GLY A 682 -86.08 22.40 26.55
CA GLY A 682 -85.78 22.15 25.14
C GLY A 682 -85.97 20.68 24.79
N THR A 683 -86.35 20.42 23.54
CA THR A 683 -86.45 19.07 22.95
C THR A 683 -85.56 19.02 21.72
N ASN A 684 -84.91 17.89 21.42
CA ASN A 684 -83.97 17.71 20.30
C ASN A 684 -82.72 18.61 20.40
N TYR A 685 -82.09 18.63 21.57
CA TYR A 685 -80.76 19.18 21.80
C TYR A 685 -79.74 18.51 20.89
N ASN A 686 -78.82 19.27 20.27
CA ASN A 686 -77.95 18.73 19.21
C ASN A 686 -76.59 19.44 19.05
N ASN A 687 -76.13 20.22 20.04
CA ASN A 687 -74.88 21.02 20.00
C ASN A 687 -74.71 22.03 18.83
N VAL A 688 -75.56 22.01 17.80
CA VAL A 688 -75.37 22.79 16.57
C VAL A 688 -76.34 23.97 16.50
N ASN A 689 -77.65 23.70 16.48
CA ASN A 689 -78.67 24.74 16.24
C ASN A 689 -79.71 24.82 17.37
N ASN A 690 -79.76 23.83 18.24
CA ASN A 690 -80.64 23.79 19.40
C ASN A 690 -79.81 23.56 20.67
N ILE A 691 -79.23 24.66 21.13
CA ILE A 691 -78.28 24.71 22.24
C ILE A 691 -78.84 25.43 23.47
N PHE A 692 -78.14 25.29 24.60
CA PHE A 692 -78.33 26.06 25.82
C PHE A 692 -77.07 26.86 26.12
N ASP A 693 -77.09 28.14 25.75
CA ASP A 693 -76.00 29.11 25.87
C ASP A 693 -76.07 29.93 27.17
N GLY A 694 -76.69 29.37 28.22
CA GLY A 694 -76.92 30.07 29.48
C GLY A 694 -78.00 31.17 29.44
N ARG A 695 -78.73 31.38 28.33
CA ARG A 695 -79.89 32.30 28.30
C ARG A 695 -81.18 31.62 28.76
N SER A 696 -81.99 32.34 29.55
CA SER A 696 -83.26 31.80 30.02
C SER A 696 -84.31 31.74 28.90
N ARG A 697 -84.86 30.55 28.67
CA ARG A 697 -86.00 30.31 27.76
C ARG A 697 -87.26 29.81 28.49
N GLY A 698 -87.22 29.78 29.82
CA GLY A 698 -88.31 29.34 30.69
C GLY A 698 -89.49 30.32 30.77
N ARG A 699 -90.70 29.80 30.93
CA ARG A 699 -91.97 30.55 30.88
C ARG A 699 -92.26 31.43 32.12
N SER A 700 -91.30 31.71 33.01
CA SER A 700 -91.57 32.42 34.29
C SER A 700 -90.45 33.36 34.79
N THR A 701 -90.86 34.62 35.01
CA THR A 701 -90.29 35.71 35.84
C THR A 701 -88.85 36.19 35.64
N LEU A 702 -87.98 35.48 34.92
CA LEU A 702 -86.74 36.04 34.38
C LEU A 702 -87.03 36.61 32.98
N SER A 703 -86.39 37.71 32.62
CA SER A 703 -86.55 38.31 31.29
C SER A 703 -86.13 37.26 30.25
N VAL A 704 -87.08 36.84 29.42
CA VAL A 704 -86.85 35.82 28.39
C VAL A 704 -85.72 36.30 27.47
N ASN A 705 -84.74 35.45 27.22
CA ASN A 705 -83.50 35.70 26.45
C ASN A 705 -82.39 36.50 27.16
N ASP A 706 -82.52 36.82 28.45
CA ASP A 706 -81.37 37.33 29.21
C ASP A 706 -80.48 36.18 29.69
N TYR A 707 -79.16 36.41 29.73
CA TYR A 707 -78.19 35.49 30.33
C TYR A 707 -78.49 35.30 31.81
N LEU A 708 -78.46 34.05 32.23
CA LEU A 708 -78.60 33.66 33.63
C LEU A 708 -77.43 34.24 34.47
N PRO A 709 -77.67 34.56 35.76
CA PRO A 709 -76.59 34.92 36.67
C PRO A 709 -75.62 33.75 36.89
N ALA A 710 -74.35 34.07 37.17
CA ALA A 710 -73.37 33.05 37.52
C ALA A 710 -73.78 32.27 38.79
N GLY A 711 -73.57 30.95 38.78
CA GLY A 711 -73.88 30.07 39.89
C GLY A 711 -74.24 28.65 39.47
N VAL A 712 -74.60 27.84 40.46
CA VAL A 712 -75.00 26.45 40.28
C VAL A 712 -76.47 26.33 39.86
N TYR A 713 -76.69 25.56 38.81
CA TYR A 713 -77.95 25.12 38.23
C TYR A 713 -78.02 23.59 38.30
N PHE A 714 -79.19 23.03 37.99
CA PHE A 714 -79.41 21.60 37.94
C PHE A 714 -80.07 21.26 36.61
N TYR A 715 -79.55 20.26 35.90
CA TYR A 715 -80.15 19.79 34.66
C TYR A 715 -80.85 18.44 34.84
N ILE A 716 -81.80 18.17 33.96
CA ILE A 716 -82.37 16.85 33.72
C ILE A 716 -82.33 16.66 32.21
N PHE A 717 -81.60 15.64 31.77
CA PHE A 717 -81.45 15.23 30.39
C PHE A 717 -82.08 13.84 30.21
N GLU A 718 -83.23 13.80 29.54
CA GLU A 718 -83.92 12.55 29.22
C GLU A 718 -83.64 12.22 27.75
N TYR A 719 -83.15 11.02 27.47
CA TYR A 719 -82.79 10.60 26.11
C TYR A 719 -83.17 9.14 25.81
N GLU A 720 -83.34 8.82 24.53
CA GLU A 720 -83.68 7.49 24.02
C GLU A 720 -82.64 7.05 22.99
N THR A 721 -81.98 5.93 23.26
CA THR A 721 -81.01 5.25 22.37
C THR A 721 -81.61 3.94 21.87
N ASP A 722 -80.82 3.15 21.14
CA ASP A 722 -81.20 1.81 20.67
C ASP A 722 -81.40 0.81 21.82
N GLU A 723 -80.76 1.05 22.96
CA GLU A 723 -80.78 0.21 24.16
C GLU A 723 -81.96 0.49 25.10
N GLY A 724 -82.54 1.70 25.02
CA GLY A 724 -83.65 2.08 25.87
C GLY A 724 -83.77 3.57 26.15
N ARG A 725 -84.47 3.89 27.24
CA ARG A 725 -84.70 5.27 27.70
C ARG A 725 -83.95 5.52 28.99
N PHE A 726 -83.18 6.60 29.00
CA PHE A 726 -82.30 6.96 30.09
C PHE A 726 -82.63 8.37 30.60
N THR A 727 -82.17 8.68 31.80
CA THR A 727 -82.31 10.01 32.41
C THR A 727 -81.05 10.30 33.20
N ASP A 728 -80.30 11.29 32.74
CA ASP A 728 -79.17 11.86 33.45
C ASP A 728 -79.58 13.18 34.12
N SER A 729 -79.07 13.43 35.32
CA SER A 729 -79.37 14.65 36.05
C SER A 729 -78.28 14.97 37.06
N GLN A 730 -77.60 16.09 36.88
CA GLN A 730 -76.52 16.55 37.74
C GLN A 730 -76.55 18.08 37.88
N TYR A 731 -75.59 18.62 38.63
CA TYR A 731 -75.38 20.07 38.70
C TYR A 731 -74.64 20.58 37.45
N LEU A 732 -74.90 21.84 37.12
CA LEU A 732 -74.27 22.58 36.05
C LEU A 732 -73.82 23.92 36.61
N TYR A 733 -72.59 24.33 36.38
CA TYR A 733 -72.10 25.64 36.79
C TYR A 733 -72.07 26.60 35.60
N ILE A 734 -72.71 27.76 35.76
CA ILE A 734 -72.63 28.85 34.79
C ILE A 734 -71.70 29.91 35.37
N SER A 735 -70.60 30.19 34.68
CA SER A 735 -69.68 31.30 34.93
C SER A 735 -69.78 32.33 33.80
N ARG A 736 -69.26 33.53 34.00
CA ARG A 736 -69.15 34.56 32.95
C ARG A 736 -67.73 35.04 32.84
#